data_AF-A0A8R1HP21-F1
#
_entry.id   AF-A0A8R1HP21-F1
#
_cell.length_a   1.000
_cell.length_b   1.000
_cell.length_c   1.000
_cell.angle_alpha   90.00
_cell.angle_beta   90.00
_cell.angle_gamma   90.00
#
_symmetry.space_group_name_H-M   'P 1'
#
loop_
_entity.id
_entity.type
_entity.pdbx_description
1 polymer ?
#
loop_
_entity_poly.entity_id
_entity_poly.type
_entity_poly.pdbx_seq_one_letter_code
_entity_poly.pdbx_strand_id
1 'polypeptide(L)'
;MSSCANANLPDDVVIGAWELFYHAYQRVTLEGSEEAWQLAAIYYYFLSKGVKRRGKPSRILTQPIPVSMLTIIEAFDVSVMEVLDKTVRFIEIIHSRKIRRFLDYIRRIQESLAVSCIIFKKFVAVYCEIFTEIRTGTSNCPSSHELLTLLWTSFLVMKTRLPNDDLISNYQMMFSMLDHFYTEICSMKDGIVHHLNQKFVNRLLDTDSTIIRALCHRFGAGVLDTRHFYDHVYKKMDKSGLPTTWNFLEFRDSIMTTTKDTYDEFLLSRGSIDERVFIPSADNFNSIFRVTYEFQSSNALKRSLATGKEFIDAEFLNQIQNKQCLDKISLSQQKSGADRVSLAREHPRVPPAEFSLEIGSYPDDENASETNERLKRIIGNWELETSQLTKVCEQMSDNPMATLLLKRDVMTEKFEHKLSTELGEPSEHSVLNRYHHTLRLQLEQLFMVYIEKIIVAELKKKVREEDLLNVVRREDFLDSVFCFCVELILFCNNYLRPFPWSAWLCDIHPFHFHKVIDLMINHEKSLSRTMVQHFNRIEENVIDYYAWKEDSPLWPMLVRCPFSHFQEFGDDWNDKCELVWRVVNTYSPLKFTPVKKDQALRDELGRPLVPNNQSSRTLRIFLKRTLFTGARRMQELTDRVSMGVRAKSQCWSLFDYLLRNEPLIFMDRHLDQIILCAVYVILKINVSGTTFLDLMAHYRRQAKDAVFVYRNVTIFSEQLEENGKVSVNTKETVMERLEGPQKEKETVNLIRYYNLEFRDRIKYIIGHLDQASDEDLLGMPLPTSYGLLPVRVHLTDKLSIQMLPKTAHGTTKQEKIIANLEANGVSFELQPGHNVNTVAAD
;
A
#
# COMPACT_ATOMS: atom_id res chain seq x y z
N MET A 1 -34.87 -14.86 -29.25
CA MET A 1 -35.30 -14.63 -30.65
C MET A 1 -35.51 -13.15 -30.95
N SER A 2 -36.49 -12.46 -30.33
CA SER A 2 -36.73 -11.02 -30.55
C SER A 2 -35.47 -10.16 -30.36
N SER A 3 -34.79 -10.27 -29.21
CA SER A 3 -33.54 -9.54 -28.94
C SER A 3 -32.39 -9.90 -29.88
N CYS A 4 -32.30 -11.16 -30.33
CA CYS A 4 -31.29 -11.57 -31.31
C CYS A 4 -31.53 -10.94 -32.68
N ALA A 5 -32.80 -10.81 -33.09
CA ALA A 5 -33.17 -10.14 -34.32
C ALA A 5 -32.88 -8.63 -34.24
N ASN A 6 -33.16 -7.99 -33.10
CA ASN A 6 -32.80 -6.58 -32.86
C ASN A 6 -31.28 -6.35 -32.91
N ALA A 7 -30.48 -7.33 -32.49
CA ALA A 7 -29.02 -7.30 -32.56
C ALA A 7 -28.45 -7.73 -33.93
N ASN A 8 -29.29 -8.06 -34.92
CA ASN A 8 -28.89 -8.60 -36.23
C ASN A 8 -27.96 -9.83 -36.15
N LEU A 9 -28.21 -10.74 -35.21
CA LEU A 9 -27.43 -11.97 -35.07
C LEU A 9 -27.80 -13.01 -36.14
N PRO A 10 -26.81 -13.67 -36.79
CA PRO A 10 -27.05 -14.77 -37.71
C PRO A 10 -27.80 -15.95 -37.08
N ASP A 11 -28.69 -16.59 -37.84
CA ASP A 11 -29.54 -17.69 -37.34
C ASP A 11 -28.73 -18.88 -36.81
N ASP A 12 -27.59 -19.19 -37.43
CA ASP A 12 -26.71 -20.28 -36.98
C ASP A 12 -26.08 -20.01 -35.60
N VAL A 13 -25.78 -18.74 -35.31
CA VAL A 13 -25.31 -18.30 -33.99
C VAL A 13 -26.42 -18.44 -32.97
N VAL A 14 -27.64 -17.99 -33.32
CA VAL A 14 -28.79 -18.03 -32.41
C VAL A 14 -29.15 -19.47 -32.05
N ILE A 15 -29.23 -20.36 -33.03
CA ILE A 15 -29.54 -21.78 -32.82
C ILE A 15 -28.45 -22.44 -31.96
N GLY A 16 -27.17 -22.26 -32.31
CA GLY A 16 -26.07 -22.87 -31.58
C GLY A 16 -25.91 -22.36 -30.14
N ALA A 17 -26.15 -21.07 -29.90
CA ALA A 17 -26.15 -20.50 -28.55
C ALA A 17 -27.35 -20.99 -27.73
N TRP A 18 -28.53 -21.14 -28.35
CA TRP A 18 -29.73 -21.66 -27.67
C TRP A 18 -29.54 -23.10 -27.20
N GLU A 19 -28.94 -23.97 -28.02
CA GLU A 19 -28.61 -25.35 -27.63
C GLU A 19 -27.69 -25.39 -26.39
N LEU A 20 -26.67 -24.53 -26.36
CA LEU A 20 -25.75 -24.41 -25.23
C LEU A 20 -26.46 -23.92 -23.96
N PHE A 21 -27.31 -22.90 -24.10
CA PHE A 21 -28.11 -22.36 -22.99
C PHE A 21 -29.06 -23.41 -22.42
N TYR A 22 -29.82 -24.09 -23.29
CA TYR A 22 -30.76 -25.12 -22.90
C TYR A 22 -30.06 -26.29 -22.20
N HIS A 23 -28.90 -26.69 -22.70
CA HIS A 23 -28.08 -27.72 -22.08
C HIS A 23 -27.53 -27.31 -20.69
N ALA A 24 -27.20 -26.03 -20.48
CA ALA A 24 -26.82 -25.51 -19.16
C ALA A 24 -28.02 -25.50 -18.20
N TYR A 25 -29.17 -25.02 -18.67
CA TYR A 25 -30.43 -24.94 -17.92
C TYR A 25 -30.91 -26.31 -17.40
N GLN A 26 -30.70 -27.38 -18.18
CA GLN A 26 -31.05 -28.75 -17.76
C GLN A 26 -30.17 -29.31 -16.63
N ARG A 27 -28.95 -28.77 -16.45
CA ARG A 27 -27.95 -29.33 -15.51
C ARG A 27 -27.93 -28.62 -14.16
N VAL A 28 -28.21 -27.32 -14.14
CA VAL A 28 -28.07 -26.47 -12.97
C VAL A 28 -29.18 -25.43 -12.96
N THR A 29 -29.66 -25.07 -11.77
CA THR A 29 -30.56 -23.93 -11.57
C THR A 29 -29.83 -22.62 -11.85
N LEU A 30 -30.27 -21.88 -12.87
CA LEU A 30 -29.67 -20.60 -13.27
C LEU A 30 -30.30 -19.44 -12.49
N GLU A 31 -29.61 -18.95 -11.47
CA GLU A 31 -30.08 -17.81 -10.66
C GLU A 31 -29.76 -16.45 -11.33
N GLY A 32 -30.67 -15.48 -11.24
CA GLY A 32 -30.53 -14.11 -11.78
C GLY A 32 -31.29 -13.88 -13.10
N SER A 33 -30.91 -12.83 -13.86
CA SER A 33 -31.52 -12.52 -15.16
C SER A 33 -31.32 -13.65 -16.17
N GLU A 34 -32.41 -14.11 -16.78
CA GLU A 34 -32.39 -15.12 -17.83
C GLU A 34 -31.71 -14.58 -19.10
N GLU A 35 -31.96 -13.31 -19.42
CA GLU A 35 -31.36 -12.59 -20.54
C GLU A 35 -29.83 -12.57 -20.43
N ALA A 36 -29.29 -12.35 -19.23
CA ALA A 36 -27.85 -12.38 -18.98
C ALA A 36 -27.23 -13.77 -19.20
N TRP A 37 -27.94 -14.84 -18.86
CA TRP A 37 -27.49 -16.20 -19.12
C TRP A 37 -27.59 -16.58 -20.60
N GLN A 38 -28.61 -16.10 -21.32
CA GLN A 38 -28.72 -16.25 -22.77
C GLN A 38 -27.56 -15.52 -23.49
N LEU A 39 -27.20 -14.30 -23.05
CA LEU A 39 -26.04 -13.56 -23.55
C LEU A 39 -24.72 -14.28 -23.25
N ALA A 40 -24.57 -14.86 -22.05
CA ALA A 40 -23.41 -15.66 -21.70
C ALA A 40 -23.25 -16.87 -22.64
N ALA A 41 -24.35 -17.51 -23.04
CA ALA A 41 -24.33 -18.59 -24.01
C ALA A 41 -23.93 -18.13 -25.42
N ILE A 42 -24.44 -16.98 -25.88
CA ILE A 42 -24.05 -16.35 -27.15
C ILE A 42 -22.55 -16.02 -27.15
N TYR A 43 -22.06 -15.40 -26.08
CA TYR A 43 -20.66 -15.04 -25.97
C TYR A 43 -19.76 -16.28 -25.92
N TYR A 44 -20.14 -17.30 -25.15
CA TYR A 44 -19.47 -18.58 -25.12
C TYR A 44 -19.45 -19.26 -26.50
N TYR A 45 -20.54 -19.19 -27.26
CA TYR A 45 -20.62 -19.75 -28.61
C TYR A 45 -19.56 -19.12 -29.52
N PHE A 46 -19.43 -17.79 -29.53
CA PHE A 46 -18.37 -17.09 -30.27
C PHE A 46 -16.96 -17.56 -29.85
N LEU A 47 -16.70 -17.68 -28.55
CA LEU A 47 -15.41 -18.18 -28.05
C LEU A 47 -15.15 -19.64 -28.46
N SER A 48 -16.18 -20.47 -28.48
CA SER A 48 -16.08 -21.90 -28.81
C SER A 48 -15.64 -22.16 -30.25
N LYS A 49 -16.07 -21.28 -31.18
CA LYS A 49 -15.72 -21.29 -32.60
C LYS A 49 -14.40 -20.56 -32.91
N GLY A 50 -13.94 -19.72 -31.97
CA GLY A 50 -13.00 -18.62 -32.20
C GLY A 50 -11.52 -18.76 -31.77
N VAL A 51 -11.17 -19.48 -30.70
CA VAL A 51 -9.83 -19.27 -30.10
C VAL A 51 -8.71 -20.14 -30.72
N LYS A 52 -7.82 -19.57 -31.57
CA LYS A 52 -6.62 -20.26 -32.15
C LYS A 52 -5.52 -20.59 -31.11
N ARG A 53 -4.64 -21.56 -31.43
CA ARG A 53 -3.48 -21.99 -30.59
C ARG A 53 -2.29 -21.01 -30.64
N ARG A 54 -1.49 -21.04 -29.54
CA ARG A 54 -0.18 -20.39 -29.24
C ARG A 54 0.63 -19.93 -30.47
N GLY A 55 1.15 -18.68 -30.42
CA GLY A 55 2.26 -18.26 -31.29
C GLY A 55 2.42 -16.74 -31.53
N LYS A 56 1.34 -15.96 -31.45
CA LYS A 56 1.38 -14.48 -31.55
C LYS A 56 0.93 -13.84 -30.22
N PRO A 57 1.47 -12.68 -29.83
CA PRO A 57 1.12 -11.98 -28.59
C PRO A 57 -0.37 -11.56 -28.55
N SER A 58 -0.99 -11.39 -29.71
CA SER A 58 -2.41 -11.09 -29.91
C SER A 58 -3.22 -12.36 -30.21
N ARG A 59 -4.03 -12.84 -29.26
CA ARG A 59 -4.99 -13.93 -29.49
C ARG A 59 -6.20 -13.38 -30.26
N ILE A 60 -6.13 -13.41 -31.58
CA ILE A 60 -7.22 -13.03 -32.50
C ILE A 60 -8.17 -14.23 -32.65
N LEU A 61 -9.47 -13.97 -32.79
CA LEU A 61 -10.44 -15.02 -33.12
C LEU A 61 -10.16 -15.61 -34.51
N THR A 62 -10.49 -16.88 -34.73
CA THR A 62 -10.41 -17.57 -36.03
C THR A 62 -11.29 -16.89 -37.07
N GLN A 63 -12.42 -16.35 -36.63
CA GLN A 63 -13.40 -15.59 -37.39
C GLN A 63 -13.82 -14.39 -36.52
N PRO A 64 -13.92 -13.19 -37.10
CA PRO A 64 -14.42 -12.02 -36.38
C PRO A 64 -15.87 -12.26 -35.92
N ILE A 65 -16.25 -11.67 -34.79
CA ILE A 65 -17.64 -11.68 -34.35
C ILE A 65 -18.45 -10.86 -35.38
N PRO A 66 -19.64 -11.33 -35.82
CA PRO A 66 -20.42 -10.63 -36.83
C PRO A 66 -20.96 -9.26 -36.37
N VAL A 67 -21.13 -9.08 -35.06
CA VAL A 67 -21.70 -7.88 -34.43
C VAL A 67 -20.95 -7.59 -33.12
N SER A 68 -20.76 -6.31 -32.76
CA SER A 68 -20.14 -5.92 -31.49
C SER A 68 -20.89 -6.50 -30.30
N MET A 69 -20.15 -7.00 -29.31
CA MET A 69 -20.74 -7.49 -28.06
C MET A 69 -21.59 -6.41 -27.37
N LEU A 70 -21.21 -5.13 -27.47
CA LEU A 70 -21.97 -4.04 -26.85
C LEU A 70 -23.38 -3.90 -27.47
N THR A 71 -23.47 -3.98 -28.80
CA THR A 71 -24.75 -3.95 -29.53
C THR A 71 -25.67 -5.12 -29.14
N ILE A 72 -25.09 -6.30 -28.94
CA ILE A 72 -25.85 -7.48 -28.50
C ILE A 72 -26.33 -7.28 -27.05
N ILE A 73 -25.47 -6.78 -26.17
CA ILE A 73 -25.80 -6.49 -24.76
C ILE A 73 -26.94 -5.47 -24.66
N GLU A 74 -26.88 -4.40 -25.46
CA GLU A 74 -27.92 -3.36 -25.56
C GLU A 74 -29.29 -3.93 -25.95
N ALA A 75 -29.34 -4.84 -26.93
CA ALA A 75 -30.59 -5.45 -27.41
C ALA A 75 -31.28 -6.34 -26.36
N PHE A 76 -30.55 -6.80 -25.35
CA PHE A 76 -31.04 -7.65 -24.26
C PHE A 76 -31.27 -6.89 -22.96
N ASP A 77 -30.97 -5.58 -22.91
CA ASP A 77 -31.14 -4.72 -21.74
C ASP A 77 -30.38 -5.20 -20.48
N VAL A 78 -29.16 -5.73 -20.69
CA VAL A 78 -28.29 -6.24 -19.62
C VAL A 78 -27.06 -5.33 -19.48
N SER A 79 -26.47 -5.28 -18.28
CA SER A 79 -25.20 -4.55 -18.09
C SER A 79 -23.99 -5.36 -18.58
N VAL A 80 -22.93 -4.68 -19.04
CA VAL A 80 -21.66 -5.32 -19.43
C VAL A 80 -21.11 -6.22 -18.32
N MET A 81 -21.20 -5.74 -17.08
CA MET A 81 -20.70 -6.43 -15.90
C MET A 81 -21.45 -7.72 -15.60
N GLU A 82 -22.77 -7.69 -15.71
CA GLU A 82 -23.62 -8.85 -15.49
C GLU A 82 -23.30 -9.94 -16.53
N VAL A 83 -23.12 -9.57 -17.81
CA VAL A 83 -22.74 -10.55 -18.84
C VAL A 83 -21.36 -11.15 -18.60
N LEU A 84 -20.37 -10.35 -18.18
CA LEU A 84 -19.03 -10.87 -17.90
C LEU A 84 -19.04 -11.85 -16.70
N ASP A 85 -19.77 -11.54 -15.63
CA ASP A 85 -19.94 -12.45 -14.49
C ASP A 85 -20.64 -13.75 -14.89
N LYS A 86 -21.80 -13.64 -15.56
CA LYS A 86 -22.54 -14.81 -16.02
C LYS A 86 -21.76 -15.64 -17.03
N THR A 87 -20.93 -15.02 -17.88
CA THR A 87 -20.07 -15.74 -18.83
C THR A 87 -19.00 -16.58 -18.12
N VAL A 88 -18.39 -16.07 -17.04
CA VAL A 88 -17.44 -16.85 -16.22
C VAL A 88 -18.12 -18.10 -15.66
N ARG A 89 -19.29 -17.92 -15.03
CA ARG A 89 -20.07 -19.04 -14.46
C ARG A 89 -20.55 -20.01 -15.54
N PHE A 90 -20.97 -19.51 -16.70
CA PHE A 90 -21.44 -20.32 -17.82
C PHE A 90 -20.33 -21.20 -18.39
N ILE A 91 -19.11 -20.67 -18.51
CA ILE A 91 -17.91 -21.43 -18.91
C ILE A 91 -17.65 -22.60 -17.94
N GLU A 92 -17.85 -22.40 -16.64
CA GLU A 92 -17.69 -23.43 -15.62
C GLU A 92 -18.76 -24.51 -15.70
N ILE A 93 -20.02 -24.13 -15.92
CA ILE A 93 -21.18 -25.03 -16.07
C ILE A 93 -21.04 -25.95 -17.30
N ILE A 94 -20.64 -25.39 -18.45
CA ILE A 94 -20.48 -26.18 -19.69
C ILE A 94 -19.29 -27.15 -19.60
N HIS A 95 -18.31 -26.86 -18.74
CA HIS A 95 -17.17 -27.71 -18.40
C HIS A 95 -16.43 -28.30 -19.63
N SER A 96 -16.03 -27.44 -20.57
CA SER A 96 -15.31 -27.89 -21.77
C SER A 96 -13.83 -28.15 -21.52
N ARG A 97 -13.19 -28.99 -22.35
CA ARG A 97 -11.73 -29.22 -22.32
C ARG A 97 -10.89 -27.93 -22.53
N LYS A 98 -11.52 -26.85 -22.99
CA LYS A 98 -10.89 -25.53 -23.23
C LYS A 98 -11.19 -24.51 -22.12
N ILE A 99 -11.86 -24.91 -21.03
CA ILE A 99 -12.30 -24.05 -19.91
C ILE A 99 -11.26 -23.02 -19.47
N ARG A 100 -10.04 -23.46 -19.13
CA ARG A 100 -8.95 -22.57 -18.69
C ARG A 100 -8.64 -21.46 -19.70
N ARG A 101 -8.72 -21.76 -21.00
CA ARG A 101 -8.43 -20.79 -22.06
C ARG A 101 -9.50 -19.73 -22.19
N PHE A 102 -10.77 -20.11 -22.02
CA PHE A 102 -11.90 -19.19 -22.07
C PHE A 102 -11.95 -18.32 -20.81
N LEU A 103 -11.69 -18.90 -19.64
CA LEU A 103 -11.56 -18.14 -18.39
C LEU A 103 -10.39 -17.14 -18.45
N ASP A 104 -9.20 -17.57 -18.93
CA ASP A 104 -8.06 -16.67 -19.13
C ASP A 104 -8.36 -15.54 -20.13
N TYR A 105 -9.19 -15.82 -21.14
CA TYR A 105 -9.58 -14.84 -22.15
C TYR A 105 -10.53 -13.79 -21.56
N ILE A 106 -11.60 -14.22 -20.88
CA ILE A 106 -12.57 -13.32 -20.21
C ILE A 106 -11.88 -12.50 -19.13
N ARG A 107 -10.99 -13.12 -18.35
CA ARG A 107 -10.19 -12.40 -17.35
C ARG A 107 -9.38 -11.26 -17.95
N ARG A 108 -8.72 -11.47 -19.10
CA ARG A 108 -7.95 -10.41 -19.78
C ARG A 108 -8.84 -9.27 -20.26
N ILE A 109 -10.06 -9.57 -20.69
CA ILE A 109 -11.04 -8.54 -21.07
C ILE A 109 -11.43 -7.71 -19.85
N GLN A 110 -11.72 -8.37 -18.72
CA GLN A 110 -12.01 -7.69 -17.45
C GLN A 110 -10.85 -6.81 -17.00
N GLU A 111 -9.61 -7.31 -17.10
CA GLU A 111 -8.38 -6.58 -16.80
C GLU A 111 -8.20 -5.35 -17.71
N SER A 112 -8.37 -5.51 -19.04
CA SER A 112 -8.32 -4.42 -20.03
C SER A 112 -9.36 -3.34 -19.77
N LEU A 113 -10.61 -3.74 -19.48
CA LEU A 113 -11.70 -2.81 -19.16
C LEU A 113 -11.44 -2.05 -17.87
N ALA A 114 -10.86 -2.70 -16.86
CA ALA A 114 -10.51 -2.05 -15.60
C ALA A 114 -9.43 -0.98 -15.81
N VAL A 115 -8.39 -1.29 -16.61
CA VAL A 115 -7.37 -0.31 -16.99
C VAL A 115 -8.02 0.88 -17.72
N SER A 116 -8.83 0.62 -18.75
CA SER A 116 -9.48 1.70 -19.50
C SER A 116 -10.47 2.53 -18.69
N CYS A 117 -11.18 1.93 -17.74
CA CYS A 117 -12.06 2.65 -16.81
C CYS A 117 -11.29 3.70 -15.99
N ILE A 118 -10.10 3.33 -15.51
CA ILE A 118 -9.23 4.22 -14.73
C ILE A 118 -8.63 5.30 -15.63
N ILE A 119 -8.08 4.90 -16.79
CA ILE A 119 -7.47 5.83 -17.74
C ILE A 119 -8.51 6.83 -18.25
N PHE A 120 -9.73 6.39 -18.58
CA PHE A 120 -10.79 7.27 -19.06
C PHE A 120 -11.15 8.36 -18.04
N LYS A 121 -11.21 8.01 -16.75
CA LYS A 121 -11.46 9.01 -15.69
C LYS A 121 -10.42 10.12 -15.73
N LYS A 122 -9.13 9.78 -15.85
CA LYS A 122 -8.06 10.77 -15.95
C LYS A 122 -8.07 11.49 -17.29
N PHE A 123 -8.35 10.78 -18.37
CA PHE A 123 -8.46 11.33 -19.72
C PHE A 123 -9.48 12.46 -19.78
N VAL A 124 -10.66 12.28 -19.18
CA VAL A 124 -11.69 13.33 -19.09
C VAL A 124 -11.19 14.54 -18.31
N ALA A 125 -10.52 14.34 -17.17
CA ALA A 125 -9.96 15.44 -16.39
C ALA A 125 -8.92 16.25 -17.18
N VAL A 126 -8.03 15.56 -17.90
CA VAL A 126 -7.04 16.18 -18.79
C VAL A 126 -7.71 16.91 -19.95
N TYR A 127 -8.71 16.29 -20.57
CA TYR A 127 -9.49 16.87 -21.66
C TYR A 127 -10.14 18.20 -21.25
N CYS A 128 -10.80 18.24 -20.08
CA CYS A 128 -11.45 19.46 -19.57
C CYS A 128 -10.45 20.57 -19.18
N GLU A 129 -9.18 20.25 -18.93
CA GLU A 129 -8.14 21.25 -18.67
C GLU A 129 -7.59 21.84 -19.99
N ILE A 130 -7.38 20.98 -21.00
CA ILE A 130 -6.81 21.37 -22.30
C ILE A 130 -7.82 22.08 -23.20
N PHE A 131 -9.09 21.63 -23.18
CA PHE A 131 -10.10 22.06 -24.13
C PHE A 131 -11.26 22.82 -23.47
N THR A 132 -11.84 23.78 -24.18
CA THR A 132 -13.05 24.51 -23.78
C THR A 132 -14.32 23.86 -24.30
N GLU A 133 -15.45 24.12 -23.64
CA GLU A 133 -16.76 23.62 -24.05
C GLU A 133 -17.24 24.28 -25.35
N ILE A 134 -17.50 23.47 -26.38
CA ILE A 134 -18.16 23.83 -27.64
C ILE A 134 -19.34 22.88 -27.82
N ARG A 135 -20.55 23.40 -27.64
CA ARG A 135 -21.79 22.61 -27.62
C ARG A 135 -22.22 22.09 -28.98
N THR A 136 -22.10 22.92 -30.00
CA THR A 136 -22.52 22.61 -31.37
C THR A 136 -21.33 22.81 -32.29
N GLY A 137 -20.94 21.76 -33.01
CA GLY A 137 -19.89 21.83 -34.01
C GLY A 137 -20.33 22.61 -35.25
N THR A 138 -19.37 23.18 -35.96
CA THR A 138 -19.49 23.73 -37.32
C THR A 138 -18.83 22.79 -38.32
N SER A 139 -18.89 23.08 -39.63
CA SER A 139 -18.20 22.28 -40.65
C SER A 139 -16.68 22.17 -40.42
N ASN A 140 -16.05 23.24 -39.95
CA ASN A 140 -14.60 23.33 -39.70
C ASN A 140 -14.17 23.12 -38.24
N CYS A 141 -15.09 22.94 -37.29
CA CYS A 141 -14.80 22.72 -35.88
C CYS A 141 -15.76 21.69 -35.27
N PRO A 142 -15.30 20.53 -34.76
CA PRO A 142 -16.19 19.54 -34.15
C PRO A 142 -16.84 20.07 -32.87
N SER A 143 -17.93 19.47 -32.40
CA SER A 143 -18.41 19.67 -31.02
C SER A 143 -17.44 19.04 -30.02
N SER A 144 -17.51 19.44 -28.75
CA SER A 144 -16.67 18.84 -27.71
C SER A 144 -16.96 17.34 -27.51
N HIS A 145 -18.19 16.88 -27.79
CA HIS A 145 -18.52 15.46 -27.76
C HIS A 145 -17.85 14.69 -28.90
N GLU A 146 -17.92 15.22 -30.14
CA GLU A 146 -17.24 14.65 -31.31
C GLU A 146 -15.72 14.60 -31.11
N LEU A 147 -15.13 15.68 -30.56
CA LEU A 147 -13.69 15.74 -30.32
C LEU A 147 -13.23 14.74 -29.24
N LEU A 148 -13.94 14.67 -28.10
CA LEU A 148 -13.62 13.68 -27.06
C LEU A 148 -13.75 12.26 -27.60
N THR A 149 -14.79 11.99 -28.39
CA THR A 149 -15.00 10.68 -29.02
C THR A 149 -13.86 10.33 -29.97
N LEU A 150 -13.43 11.26 -30.80
CA LEU A 150 -12.30 11.08 -31.72
C LEU A 150 -10.99 10.82 -30.97
N LEU A 151 -10.68 11.64 -29.95
CA LEU A 151 -9.44 11.51 -29.18
C LEU A 151 -9.42 10.22 -28.35
N TRP A 152 -10.54 9.83 -27.73
CA TRP A 152 -10.64 8.57 -26.99
C TRP A 152 -10.53 7.36 -27.93
N THR A 153 -11.22 7.39 -29.08
CA THR A 153 -11.12 6.30 -30.06
C THR A 153 -9.70 6.19 -30.61
N SER A 154 -9.00 7.33 -30.81
CA SER A 154 -7.59 7.36 -31.18
C SER A 154 -6.69 6.74 -30.11
N PHE A 155 -6.97 7.02 -28.83
CA PHE A 155 -6.29 6.38 -27.71
C PHE A 155 -6.48 4.87 -27.75
N LEU A 156 -7.71 4.39 -27.97
CA LEU A 156 -8.00 2.96 -28.06
C LEU A 156 -7.28 2.30 -29.23
N VAL A 157 -7.22 2.93 -30.40
CA VAL A 157 -6.42 2.46 -31.54
C VAL A 157 -4.94 2.32 -31.16
N MET A 158 -4.37 3.34 -30.50
CA MET A 158 -2.98 3.30 -30.04
C MET A 158 -2.74 2.26 -28.95
N LYS A 159 -3.69 2.07 -28.04
CA LYS A 159 -3.66 1.03 -27.00
C LYS A 159 -3.51 -0.36 -27.62
N THR A 160 -4.14 -0.63 -28.76
CA THR A 160 -4.01 -1.93 -29.46
C THR A 160 -2.58 -2.28 -29.88
N ARG A 161 -1.72 -1.25 -30.01
CA ARG A 161 -0.32 -1.36 -30.45
C ARG A 161 0.66 -1.48 -29.28
N LEU A 162 0.18 -1.35 -28.05
CA LEU A 162 1.01 -1.56 -26.87
C LEU A 162 1.42 -3.03 -26.76
N PRO A 163 2.68 -3.32 -26.41
CA PRO A 163 3.13 -4.68 -26.16
C PRO A 163 2.47 -5.26 -24.89
N ASN A 164 2.21 -4.41 -23.90
CA ASN A 164 1.59 -4.74 -22.63
C ASN A 164 0.42 -3.79 -22.35
N ASP A 165 -0.71 -4.34 -21.91
CA ASP A 165 -1.89 -3.56 -21.53
C ASP A 165 -1.88 -3.28 -20.01
N ASP A 166 -0.83 -2.60 -19.57
CA ASP A 166 -0.64 -2.21 -18.17
C ASP A 166 -0.97 -0.73 -17.94
N LEU A 167 -1.26 -0.39 -16.68
CA LEU A 167 -1.73 0.93 -16.32
C LEU A 167 -0.68 2.03 -16.59
N ILE A 168 0.61 1.77 -16.34
CA ILE A 168 1.68 2.76 -16.54
C ILE A 168 1.80 3.10 -18.03
N SER A 169 1.96 2.07 -18.87
CA SER A 169 2.14 2.25 -20.31
C SER A 169 0.95 2.98 -20.93
N ASN A 170 -0.27 2.67 -20.48
CA ASN A 170 -1.48 3.37 -20.92
C ASN A 170 -1.52 4.84 -20.46
N TYR A 171 -1.08 5.16 -19.24
CA TYR A 171 -0.96 6.56 -18.77
C TYR A 171 0.07 7.35 -19.58
N GLN A 172 1.26 6.77 -19.78
CA GLN A 172 2.34 7.41 -20.53
C GLN A 172 1.94 7.61 -22.00
N MET A 173 1.27 6.61 -22.60
CA MET A 173 0.67 6.71 -23.93
C MET A 173 -0.34 7.84 -24.02
N MET A 174 -1.25 7.96 -23.04
CA MET A 174 -2.27 9.00 -23.01
C MET A 174 -1.65 10.41 -23.06
N PHE A 175 -0.69 10.71 -22.18
CA PHE A 175 -0.03 12.02 -22.17
C PHE A 175 0.79 12.26 -23.44
N SER A 176 1.50 11.24 -23.93
CA SER A 176 2.28 11.32 -25.17
C SER A 176 1.41 11.60 -26.39
N MET A 177 0.23 10.98 -26.46
CA MET A 177 -0.71 11.16 -27.55
C MET A 177 -1.37 12.53 -27.50
N LEU A 178 -1.78 12.99 -26.32
CA LEU A 178 -2.39 14.31 -26.15
C LEU A 178 -1.40 15.44 -26.44
N ASP A 179 -0.12 15.28 -26.07
CA ASP A 179 0.95 16.21 -26.44
C ASP A 179 1.13 16.32 -27.96
N HIS A 180 1.18 15.17 -28.65
CA HIS A 180 1.27 15.13 -30.11
C HIS A 180 0.07 15.82 -30.77
N PHE A 181 -1.17 15.46 -30.38
CA PHE A 181 -2.37 16.05 -30.95
C PHE A 181 -2.51 17.54 -30.63
N TYR A 182 -2.17 17.96 -29.42
CA TYR A 182 -2.17 19.38 -29.07
C TYR A 182 -1.20 20.16 -29.97
N THR A 183 0.01 19.65 -30.20
CA THR A 183 1.01 20.30 -31.05
C THR A 183 0.50 20.45 -32.49
N GLU A 184 -0.11 19.40 -33.04
CA GLU A 184 -0.75 19.44 -34.36
C GLU A 184 -1.90 20.46 -34.41
N ILE A 185 -2.78 20.47 -33.41
CA ILE A 185 -3.90 21.42 -33.32
C ILE A 185 -3.41 22.88 -33.23
N CYS A 186 -2.34 23.14 -32.47
CA CYS A 186 -1.74 24.47 -32.35
C CYS A 186 -1.16 25.00 -33.67
N SER A 187 -0.79 24.13 -34.60
CA SER A 187 -0.27 24.54 -35.91
C SER A 187 -1.37 25.06 -36.86
N MET A 188 -2.64 24.85 -36.51
CA MET A 188 -3.79 25.25 -37.31
C MET A 188 -4.10 26.75 -37.13
N LYS A 189 -4.43 27.42 -38.24
CA LYS A 189 -4.78 28.86 -38.23
C LYS A 189 -6.24 29.13 -37.85
N ASP A 190 -7.13 28.18 -38.09
CA ASP A 190 -8.57 28.29 -37.82
C ASP A 190 -9.20 26.90 -37.64
N GLY A 191 -10.43 26.82 -37.13
CA GLY A 191 -11.18 25.57 -36.93
C GLY A 191 -10.98 24.95 -35.54
N ILE A 192 -10.41 23.75 -35.47
CA ILE A 192 -10.25 23.01 -34.20
C ILE A 192 -9.39 23.73 -33.15
N VAL A 193 -8.51 24.64 -33.56
CA VAL A 193 -7.68 25.45 -32.64
C VAL A 193 -8.54 26.24 -31.64
N HIS A 194 -9.79 26.57 -31.98
CA HIS A 194 -10.74 27.24 -31.08
C HIS A 194 -11.21 26.37 -29.91
N HIS A 195 -10.97 25.06 -29.94
CA HIS A 195 -11.18 24.20 -28.77
C HIS A 195 -10.12 24.43 -27.69
N LEU A 196 -8.95 25.00 -28.00
CA LEU A 196 -7.89 25.14 -27.01
C LEU A 196 -8.27 26.13 -25.92
N ASN A 197 -8.17 25.68 -24.67
CA ASN A 197 -8.45 26.50 -23.50
C ASN A 197 -7.39 27.59 -23.36
N GLN A 198 -7.77 28.83 -23.65
CA GLN A 198 -6.87 29.98 -23.60
C GLN A 198 -6.24 30.20 -22.22
N LYS A 199 -6.92 29.83 -21.12
CA LYS A 199 -6.32 29.89 -19.78
C LYS A 199 -5.19 28.88 -19.61
N PHE A 200 -5.32 27.70 -20.21
CA PHE A 200 -4.26 26.70 -20.22
C PHE A 200 -3.10 27.15 -21.12
N VAL A 201 -3.39 27.63 -22.34
CA VAL A 201 -2.39 28.19 -23.27
C VAL A 201 -1.59 29.32 -22.63
N ASN A 202 -2.25 30.30 -22.00
CA ASN A 202 -1.57 31.42 -21.37
C ASN A 202 -0.65 30.98 -20.22
N ARG A 203 -1.08 30.02 -19.39
CA ARG A 203 -0.23 29.45 -18.34
C ARG A 203 0.99 28.71 -18.88
N LEU A 204 0.86 28.03 -20.02
CA LEU A 204 2.01 27.40 -20.69
C LEU A 204 3.04 28.44 -21.12
N LEU A 205 2.59 29.54 -21.72
CA LEU A 205 3.43 30.66 -22.16
C LEU A 205 4.09 31.39 -20.99
N ASP A 206 3.33 31.67 -19.91
CA ASP A 206 3.83 32.37 -18.72
C ASP A 206 4.91 31.57 -17.97
N THR A 207 4.85 30.24 -18.03
CA THR A 207 5.75 29.34 -17.31
C THR A 207 6.87 28.75 -18.16
N ASP A 208 6.92 29.08 -19.46
CA ASP A 208 7.83 28.50 -20.46
C ASP A 208 7.91 26.95 -20.33
N SER A 209 6.74 26.31 -20.23
CA SER A 209 6.61 24.88 -19.97
C SER A 209 6.08 24.11 -21.18
N THR A 210 6.61 22.89 -21.40
CA THR A 210 6.06 21.98 -22.42
C THR A 210 4.72 21.42 -21.97
N ILE A 211 3.87 21.02 -22.92
CA ILE A 211 2.53 20.46 -22.62
C ILE A 211 2.67 19.21 -21.75
N ILE A 212 3.57 18.27 -22.09
CA ILE A 212 3.86 17.11 -21.23
C ILE A 212 4.20 17.55 -19.80
N ARG A 213 5.06 18.55 -19.61
CA ARG A 213 5.47 19.02 -18.29
C ARG A 213 4.30 19.65 -17.52
N ALA A 214 3.50 20.49 -18.18
CA ALA A 214 2.35 21.13 -17.57
C ALA A 214 1.27 20.13 -17.18
N LEU A 215 0.96 19.18 -18.06
CA LEU A 215 0.01 18.10 -17.78
C LEU A 215 0.52 17.19 -16.67
N CYS A 216 1.78 16.75 -16.73
CA CYS A 216 2.36 15.89 -15.71
C CYS A 216 2.38 16.57 -14.32
N HIS A 217 2.74 17.85 -14.25
CA HIS A 217 2.72 18.61 -13.00
C HIS A 217 1.30 18.80 -12.44
N ARG A 218 0.33 19.08 -13.32
CA ARG A 218 -1.07 19.30 -12.93
C ARG A 218 -1.75 18.01 -12.46
N PHE A 219 -1.38 16.88 -13.05
CA PHE A 219 -2.09 15.61 -12.92
C PHE A 219 -1.28 14.51 -12.21
N GLY A 220 -0.13 14.85 -11.62
CA GLY A 220 0.67 13.95 -10.78
C GLY A 220 1.40 12.83 -11.54
N ALA A 221 1.78 13.06 -12.80
CA ALA A 221 2.52 12.07 -13.60
C ALA A 221 4.03 12.35 -13.61
N GLY A 222 4.83 11.30 -13.78
CA GLY A 222 6.29 11.41 -13.92
C GLY A 222 6.68 12.06 -15.25
N VAL A 223 7.22 13.29 -15.20
CA VAL A 223 7.63 14.05 -16.39
C VAL A 223 8.70 13.30 -17.19
N LEU A 224 9.68 12.72 -16.51
CA LEU A 224 10.80 12.02 -17.15
C LEU A 224 10.36 10.72 -17.79
N ASP A 225 9.57 9.92 -17.10
CA ASP A 225 9.07 8.64 -17.61
C ASP A 225 8.18 8.84 -18.83
N THR A 226 7.31 9.87 -18.78
CA THR A 226 6.42 10.21 -19.90
C THR A 226 7.22 10.69 -21.11
N ARG A 227 8.27 11.51 -20.90
CA ARG A 227 9.15 11.97 -21.98
C ARG A 227 9.97 10.83 -22.58
N HIS A 228 10.53 9.96 -21.74
CA HIS A 228 11.25 8.78 -22.19
C HIS A 228 10.33 7.85 -23.00
N PHE A 229 9.10 7.61 -22.52
CA PHE A 229 8.11 6.85 -23.26
C PHE A 229 7.78 7.52 -24.60
N TYR A 230 7.60 8.85 -24.62
CA TYR A 230 7.34 9.60 -25.84
C TYR A 230 8.45 9.38 -26.89
N ASP A 231 9.71 9.58 -26.49
CA ASP A 231 10.86 9.55 -27.40
C ASP A 231 11.23 8.13 -27.86
N HIS A 232 11.16 7.14 -26.97
CA HIS A 232 11.65 5.78 -27.25
C HIS A 232 10.56 4.80 -27.66
N VAL A 233 9.30 5.06 -27.30
CA VAL A 233 8.17 4.14 -27.54
C VAL A 233 7.14 4.80 -28.46
N TYR A 234 6.51 5.89 -28.04
CA TYR A 234 5.39 6.50 -28.78
C TYR A 234 5.76 6.94 -30.19
N LYS A 235 6.90 7.62 -30.36
CA LYS A 235 7.38 8.08 -31.69
C LYS A 235 7.60 6.95 -32.69
N LYS A 236 7.98 5.77 -32.21
CA LYS A 236 8.29 4.60 -33.05
C LYS A 236 7.07 3.72 -33.33
N MET A 237 5.95 3.98 -32.66
CA MET A 237 4.73 3.21 -32.88
C MET A 237 4.10 3.56 -34.22
N ASP A 238 3.52 2.54 -34.85
CA ASP A 238 2.70 2.70 -36.04
C ASP A 238 1.50 3.64 -35.73
N LYS A 239 1.34 4.66 -36.56
CA LYS A 239 0.26 5.65 -36.47
C LYS A 239 -0.83 5.41 -37.52
N SER A 240 -0.80 4.27 -38.23
CA SER A 240 -1.87 3.86 -39.15
C SER A 240 -3.25 3.99 -38.48
N GLY A 241 -4.30 4.33 -39.23
CA GLY A 241 -5.64 4.46 -38.66
C GLY A 241 -5.85 5.59 -37.63
N LEU A 242 -4.86 6.46 -37.42
CA LEU A 242 -5.06 7.78 -36.80
C LEU A 242 -5.30 8.85 -37.88
N PRO A 243 -5.96 9.98 -37.55
CA PRO A 243 -6.05 11.11 -38.46
C PRO A 243 -4.65 11.64 -38.81
N THR A 244 -4.36 11.76 -40.11
CA THR A 244 -3.12 12.36 -40.63
C THR A 244 -3.21 13.88 -40.75
N THR A 245 -4.40 14.44 -40.58
CA THR A 245 -4.70 15.87 -40.63
C THR A 245 -5.82 16.18 -39.64
N TRP A 246 -5.80 17.41 -39.12
CA TRP A 246 -6.84 17.95 -38.26
C TRP A 246 -7.68 19.03 -38.97
N ASN A 247 -7.61 19.10 -40.30
CA ASN A 247 -8.43 19.98 -41.11
C ASN A 247 -9.84 19.41 -41.33
N PHE A 248 -10.75 19.72 -40.41
CA PHE A 248 -12.16 19.31 -40.52
C PHE A 248 -12.89 19.94 -41.70
N LEU A 249 -12.44 21.08 -42.25
CA LEU A 249 -13.14 21.71 -43.36
C LEU A 249 -13.09 20.86 -44.64
N GLU A 250 -11.96 20.23 -44.92
CA GLU A 250 -11.73 19.43 -46.13
C GLU A 250 -11.88 17.92 -45.88
N PHE A 251 -11.58 17.45 -44.66
CA PHE A 251 -11.43 16.02 -44.38
C PHE A 251 -12.31 15.51 -43.22
N ARG A 252 -13.41 16.21 -42.86
CA ARG A 252 -14.28 15.81 -41.73
C ARG A 252 -14.63 14.33 -41.72
N ASP A 253 -15.20 13.84 -42.81
CA ASP A 253 -15.69 12.46 -42.89
C ASP A 253 -14.55 11.46 -42.75
N SER A 254 -13.42 11.73 -43.41
CA SER A 254 -12.22 10.90 -43.31
C SER A 254 -11.66 10.87 -41.89
N ILE A 255 -11.57 12.00 -41.19
CA ILE A 255 -11.07 12.10 -39.80
C ILE A 255 -11.96 11.28 -38.85
N MET A 256 -13.29 11.41 -38.98
CA MET A 256 -14.25 10.76 -38.10
C MET A 256 -14.38 9.25 -38.37
N THR A 257 -14.29 8.82 -39.63
CA THR A 257 -14.47 7.41 -40.02
C THR A 257 -13.20 6.58 -39.86
N THR A 258 -12.02 7.10 -40.24
CA THR A 258 -10.75 6.34 -40.25
C THR A 258 -10.45 5.70 -38.89
N THR A 259 -10.54 6.48 -37.82
CA THR A 259 -10.26 6.03 -36.45
C THR A 259 -11.31 5.03 -35.97
N LYS A 260 -12.58 5.27 -36.33
CA LYS A 260 -13.72 4.43 -35.97
C LYS A 260 -13.61 3.06 -36.64
N ASP A 261 -13.43 3.04 -37.96
CA ASP A 261 -13.39 1.80 -38.75
C ASP A 261 -12.19 0.93 -38.35
N THR A 262 -11.02 1.54 -38.11
CA THR A 262 -9.82 0.84 -37.63
C THR A 262 -10.08 0.17 -36.27
N TYR A 263 -10.73 0.87 -35.35
CA TYR A 263 -11.05 0.32 -34.04
C TYR A 263 -12.15 -0.74 -34.11
N ASP A 264 -13.16 -0.55 -34.95
CA ASP A 264 -14.25 -1.52 -35.15
C ASP A 264 -13.71 -2.83 -35.73
N GLU A 265 -12.80 -2.78 -36.72
CA GLU A 265 -12.14 -3.97 -37.27
C GLU A 265 -11.35 -4.72 -36.19
N PHE A 266 -10.59 -3.98 -35.36
CA PHE A 266 -9.87 -4.56 -34.24
C PHE A 266 -10.82 -5.22 -33.22
N LEU A 267 -11.89 -4.51 -32.84
CA LEU A 267 -12.87 -4.96 -31.85
C LEU A 267 -13.54 -6.27 -32.28
N LEU A 268 -14.01 -6.35 -33.52
CA LEU A 268 -14.66 -7.53 -34.07
C LEU A 268 -13.68 -8.71 -34.23
N SER A 269 -12.42 -8.44 -34.61
CA SER A 269 -11.40 -9.49 -34.74
C SER A 269 -10.96 -10.10 -33.39
N ARG A 270 -11.00 -9.29 -32.32
CA ARG A 270 -10.68 -9.73 -30.97
C ARG A 270 -11.88 -10.33 -30.27
N GLY A 271 -13.08 -9.79 -30.45
CA GLY A 271 -14.24 -10.11 -29.63
C GLY A 271 -14.14 -9.53 -28.21
N SER A 272 -13.59 -8.33 -28.10
CA SER A 272 -13.54 -7.56 -26.84
C SER A 272 -14.86 -6.80 -26.62
N ILE A 273 -15.02 -6.22 -25.43
CA ILE A 273 -16.09 -5.25 -25.18
C ILE A 273 -15.68 -3.90 -25.73
N ASP A 274 -16.64 -3.17 -26.31
CA ASP A 274 -16.40 -1.83 -26.83
C ASP A 274 -16.14 -0.83 -25.68
N GLU A 275 -14.88 -0.44 -25.52
CA GLU A 275 -14.42 0.50 -24.50
C GLU A 275 -14.87 1.96 -24.77
N ARG A 276 -15.61 2.24 -25.85
CA ARG A 276 -16.30 3.52 -26.05
C ARG A 276 -17.55 3.67 -25.17
N VAL A 277 -17.98 2.60 -24.49
CA VAL A 277 -19.08 2.63 -23.50
C VAL A 277 -18.86 3.66 -22.38
N PHE A 278 -17.61 4.04 -22.11
CA PHE A 278 -17.31 5.08 -21.11
C PHE A 278 -17.67 6.50 -21.57
N ILE A 279 -17.84 6.74 -22.87
CA ILE A 279 -18.18 8.06 -23.41
C ILE A 279 -19.62 8.41 -23.04
N PRO A 280 -19.89 9.57 -22.40
CA PRO A 280 -21.26 10.00 -22.12
C PRO A 280 -22.10 10.20 -23.37
N SER A 281 -23.42 10.05 -23.23
CA SER A 281 -24.35 10.44 -24.29
C SER A 281 -24.25 11.94 -24.58
N ALA A 282 -24.51 12.32 -25.83
CA ALA A 282 -24.41 13.71 -26.29
C ALA A 282 -25.27 14.66 -25.43
N ASP A 283 -26.46 14.22 -25.02
CA ASP A 283 -27.40 15.01 -24.21
C ASP A 283 -26.86 15.37 -22.81
N ASN A 284 -26.06 14.47 -22.21
CA ASN A 284 -25.52 14.63 -20.86
C ASN A 284 -24.06 15.07 -20.84
N PHE A 285 -23.42 15.23 -22.01
CA PHE A 285 -21.99 15.48 -22.13
C PHE A 285 -21.54 16.76 -21.43
N ASN A 286 -22.35 17.82 -21.46
CA ASN A 286 -22.00 19.13 -20.88
C ASN A 286 -21.74 19.08 -19.36
N SER A 287 -22.16 18.01 -18.68
CA SER A 287 -21.90 17.81 -17.26
C SER A 287 -20.41 17.63 -16.92
N ILE A 288 -19.59 17.11 -17.85
CA ILE A 288 -18.17 16.82 -17.60
C ILE A 288 -17.30 18.08 -17.37
N PHE A 289 -17.76 19.24 -17.85
CA PHE A 289 -17.05 20.52 -17.69
C PHE A 289 -17.41 21.25 -16.38
N ARG A 290 -18.33 20.72 -15.57
CA ARG A 290 -18.75 21.34 -14.30
C ARG A 290 -17.81 20.91 -13.17
N VAL A 291 -17.32 21.87 -12.39
CA VAL A 291 -16.36 21.68 -11.27
C VAL A 291 -16.85 20.69 -10.21
N THR A 292 -18.16 20.48 -10.08
CA THR A 292 -18.79 19.58 -9.09
C THR A 292 -19.04 18.15 -9.59
N TYR A 293 -18.62 17.81 -10.82
CA TYR A 293 -18.97 16.53 -11.43
C TYR A 293 -17.95 15.43 -11.11
N GLU A 294 -18.29 14.55 -10.17
CA GLU A 294 -17.57 13.28 -9.97
C GLU A 294 -17.89 12.31 -11.11
N PHE A 295 -17.04 12.26 -12.13
CA PHE A 295 -17.17 11.29 -13.21
C PHE A 295 -16.95 9.86 -12.67
N GLN A 296 -18.03 9.08 -12.51
CA GLN A 296 -17.97 7.68 -12.11
C GLN A 296 -17.98 6.76 -13.34
N SER A 297 -16.82 6.61 -14.00
CA SER A 297 -16.66 5.74 -15.19
C SER A 297 -17.16 4.32 -14.98
N SER A 298 -17.08 3.82 -13.74
CA SER A 298 -17.56 2.48 -13.39
C SER A 298 -19.05 2.29 -13.57
N ASN A 299 -19.86 3.36 -13.49
CA ASN A 299 -21.32 3.25 -13.63
C ASN A 299 -21.73 2.90 -15.06
N ALA A 300 -20.93 3.29 -16.06
CA ALA A 300 -21.15 2.93 -17.45
C ALA A 300 -21.16 1.41 -17.69
N LEU A 301 -20.44 0.64 -16.85
CA LEU A 301 -20.41 -0.82 -16.94
C LEU A 301 -21.50 -1.51 -16.11
N LYS A 302 -22.08 -0.81 -15.13
CA LYS A 302 -23.05 -1.35 -14.14
C LYS A 302 -24.51 -1.14 -14.53
N ARG A 303 -24.77 -0.20 -15.44
CA ARG A 303 -26.12 0.13 -15.89
C ARG A 303 -26.37 -0.50 -17.25
N SER A 304 -27.59 -0.98 -17.47
CA SER A 304 -28.04 -1.27 -18.82
C SER A 304 -28.09 0.03 -19.63
N LEU A 305 -27.61 -0.03 -20.87
CA LEU A 305 -27.59 1.10 -21.80
C LEU A 305 -28.98 1.46 -22.33
N ALA A 306 -29.92 0.49 -22.37
CA ALA A 306 -31.26 0.72 -22.91
C ALA A 306 -32.23 1.31 -21.86
N THR A 307 -32.31 0.74 -20.66
CA THR A 307 -33.23 1.20 -19.60
C THR A 307 -32.57 1.88 -18.41
N GLY A 308 -31.25 1.88 -18.31
CA GLY A 308 -30.52 2.42 -17.15
C GLY A 308 -30.60 1.54 -15.90
N LYS A 309 -31.16 0.34 -15.99
CA LYS A 309 -31.30 -0.62 -14.89
C LYS A 309 -29.94 -0.91 -14.25
N GLU A 310 -29.82 -0.67 -12.94
CA GLU A 310 -28.61 -0.97 -12.19
C GLU A 310 -28.54 -2.45 -11.83
N PHE A 311 -27.39 -3.05 -12.12
CA PHE A 311 -27.07 -4.39 -11.66
C PHE A 311 -26.54 -4.35 -10.21
N ILE A 312 -27.23 -5.04 -9.30
CA ILE A 312 -26.90 -5.11 -7.87
C ILE A 312 -26.39 -6.52 -7.55
N ASP A 313 -25.08 -6.75 -7.66
CA ASP A 313 -24.43 -7.91 -7.02
C ASP A 313 -22.96 -7.62 -6.61
N ALA A 314 -22.56 -8.14 -5.44
CA ALA A 314 -21.69 -7.48 -4.45
C ALA A 314 -20.23 -7.97 -4.37
N GLU A 315 -19.78 -8.92 -5.20
CA GLU A 315 -18.44 -9.52 -5.01
C GLU A 315 -17.36 -8.96 -5.94
N PHE A 316 -17.68 -8.78 -7.22
CA PHE A 316 -16.75 -8.22 -8.21
C PHE A 316 -16.68 -6.69 -8.13
N LEU A 317 -17.74 -6.03 -7.65
CA LEU A 317 -17.76 -4.58 -7.40
C LEU A 317 -16.71 -4.16 -6.37
N ASN A 318 -16.48 -4.98 -5.34
CA ASN A 318 -15.39 -4.78 -4.40
C ASN A 318 -14.00 -5.03 -5.02
N GLN A 319 -13.89 -5.81 -6.10
CA GLN A 319 -12.61 -6.13 -6.78
C GLN A 319 -12.19 -5.14 -7.89
N ILE A 320 -13.14 -4.42 -8.48
CA ILE A 320 -12.85 -3.31 -9.41
C ILE A 320 -12.68 -2.00 -8.64
N GLN A 321 -13.49 -1.77 -7.60
CA GLN A 321 -13.43 -0.56 -6.79
C GLN A 321 -12.26 -0.59 -5.77
N ASN A 322 -11.78 -1.78 -5.38
CA ASN A 322 -10.52 -1.94 -4.64
C ASN A 322 -9.48 -2.71 -5.48
N LYS A 323 -8.23 -2.22 -5.48
CA LYS A 323 -6.90 -2.81 -5.82
C LYS A 323 -6.73 -4.21 -6.45
N GLN A 324 -7.62 -5.17 -6.23
CA GLN A 324 -7.41 -6.60 -6.50
C GLN A 324 -7.40 -6.99 -7.99
N CYS A 325 -7.99 -6.20 -8.90
CA CYS A 325 -7.82 -6.44 -10.34
C CYS A 325 -6.40 -6.18 -10.83
N LEU A 326 -5.72 -5.19 -10.26
CA LEU A 326 -4.34 -4.83 -10.63
C LEU A 326 -3.33 -5.79 -9.98
N ASP A 327 -3.59 -6.31 -8.78
CA ASP A 327 -2.81 -7.41 -8.16
C ASP A 327 -2.86 -8.72 -8.96
N LYS A 328 -3.96 -8.96 -9.68
CA LYS A 328 -4.12 -10.12 -10.56
C LYS A 328 -3.37 -9.96 -11.89
N ILE A 329 -3.24 -8.74 -12.42
CA ILE A 329 -2.47 -8.43 -13.64
C ILE A 329 -0.96 -8.59 -13.36
N SER A 330 -0.47 -8.08 -12.24
CA SER A 330 0.92 -8.25 -11.79
C SER A 330 1.28 -9.73 -11.54
N LEU A 331 0.35 -10.53 -11.00
CA LEU A 331 0.51 -11.98 -10.87
C LEU A 331 0.48 -12.75 -12.23
N SER A 332 -0.13 -12.20 -13.28
CA SER A 332 -0.22 -12.85 -14.60
C SER A 332 1.08 -12.72 -15.40
N GLN A 333 1.87 -11.67 -15.16
CA GLN A 333 3.19 -11.48 -15.77
C GLN A 333 4.19 -12.54 -15.32
N GLN A 334 4.08 -13.07 -14.09
CA GLN A 334 5.00 -14.12 -13.60
C GLN A 334 4.75 -15.53 -14.18
N LYS A 335 3.62 -15.78 -14.86
CA LYS A 335 3.27 -17.13 -15.35
C LYS A 335 3.41 -17.36 -16.86
N SER A 336 3.87 -16.38 -17.65
CA SER A 336 4.07 -16.59 -19.10
C SER A 336 5.52 -16.53 -19.61
N GLY A 337 6.50 -16.31 -18.73
CA GLY A 337 7.93 -16.24 -19.08
C GLY A 337 8.73 -17.54 -18.97
N ALA A 338 8.22 -18.58 -18.32
CA ALA A 338 9.04 -19.76 -17.98
C ALA A 338 9.31 -20.77 -19.13
N ASP A 339 8.64 -20.63 -20.28
CA ASP A 339 8.68 -21.65 -21.36
C ASP A 339 9.41 -21.21 -22.65
N ARG A 340 10.17 -20.11 -22.65
CA ARG A 340 11.02 -19.73 -23.79
C ARG A 340 12.41 -19.31 -23.35
N VAL A 341 13.16 -20.25 -22.79
CA VAL A 341 14.62 -20.18 -22.69
C VAL A 341 15.21 -20.97 -23.85
N SER A 342 15.73 -20.27 -24.86
CA SER A 342 16.95 -20.61 -25.59
C SER A 342 17.15 -19.62 -26.74
N LEU A 343 18.36 -19.02 -26.79
CA LEU A 343 18.89 -18.05 -27.77
C LEU A 343 18.67 -16.55 -27.44
N ALA A 344 19.45 -16.05 -26.48
CA ALA A 344 20.42 -14.97 -26.70
C ALA A 344 21.05 -14.60 -25.35
N ARG A 345 22.31 -14.99 -25.15
CA ARG A 345 23.16 -14.45 -24.10
C ARG A 345 23.52 -13.03 -24.50
N GLU A 346 23.04 -12.05 -23.75
CA GLU A 346 23.76 -10.82 -23.39
C GLU A 346 23.01 -10.20 -22.21
N HIS A 347 23.68 -10.20 -21.05
CA HIS A 347 23.16 -9.61 -19.82
C HIS A 347 23.17 -8.07 -19.91
N PRO A 348 22.07 -7.38 -19.58
CA PRO A 348 22.16 -6.05 -19.00
C PRO A 348 22.53 -6.20 -17.52
N ARG A 349 23.69 -5.67 -17.13
CA ARG A 349 24.08 -5.47 -15.73
C ARG A 349 23.31 -4.29 -15.15
N VAL A 350 22.05 -4.50 -14.78
CA VAL A 350 21.31 -3.71 -13.78
C VAL A 350 20.27 -4.68 -13.18
N PRO A 351 20.16 -4.81 -11.85
CA PRO A 351 19.03 -5.52 -11.25
C PRO A 351 17.73 -4.94 -11.80
N PRO A 352 16.71 -5.74 -12.14
CA PRO A 352 15.41 -5.18 -12.43
C PRO A 352 14.98 -4.47 -11.15
N ALA A 353 14.97 -3.14 -11.17
CA ALA A 353 14.25 -2.37 -10.18
C ALA A 353 12.83 -2.90 -10.25
N GLU A 354 12.43 -3.66 -9.24
CA GLU A 354 11.04 -3.95 -8.94
C GLU A 354 10.40 -2.58 -8.70
N PHE A 355 9.93 -1.96 -9.78
CA PHE A 355 8.97 -0.89 -9.71
C PHE A 355 7.75 -1.49 -9.04
N SER A 356 7.68 -1.29 -7.72
CA SER A 356 6.46 -1.29 -6.95
C SER A 356 5.49 -0.38 -7.67
N LEU A 357 4.67 -0.97 -8.55
CA LEU A 357 3.38 -0.45 -8.92
C LEU A 357 2.51 -0.54 -7.67
N GLU A 358 2.82 0.32 -6.71
CA GLU A 358 1.87 0.75 -5.73
C GLU A 358 0.68 1.25 -6.55
N ILE A 359 -0.39 0.47 -6.58
CA ILE A 359 -1.70 1.05 -6.69
C ILE A 359 -1.78 1.90 -5.42
N GLY A 360 -1.35 3.15 -5.44
CA GLY A 360 -1.72 4.05 -4.39
C GLY A 360 -3.25 4.05 -4.37
N SER A 361 -3.85 4.11 -3.19
CA SER A 361 -4.95 5.06 -3.08
C SER A 361 -4.40 6.37 -3.61
N TYR A 362 -4.64 6.67 -4.90
CA TYR A 362 -4.26 7.95 -5.47
C TYR A 362 -4.93 8.97 -4.56
N PRO A 363 -4.15 9.83 -3.88
CA PRO A 363 -4.77 10.99 -3.27
C PRO A 363 -5.51 11.67 -4.41
N ASP A 364 -6.80 11.94 -4.24
CA ASP A 364 -7.50 12.88 -5.11
C ASP A 364 -6.55 14.07 -5.33
N ASP A 365 -6.45 14.62 -6.56
CA ASP A 365 -5.47 15.67 -6.90
C ASP A 365 -5.54 16.88 -5.89
N GLU A 366 -6.64 17.00 -5.13
CA GLU A 366 -6.81 17.87 -3.95
C GLU A 366 -5.84 17.59 -2.78
N ASN A 367 -5.60 16.32 -2.40
CA ASN A 367 -4.75 15.93 -1.25
C ASN A 367 -3.25 16.18 -1.50
N ALA A 368 -2.77 16.04 -2.74
CA ALA A 368 -1.38 16.32 -3.11
C ALA A 368 -1.09 17.84 -3.09
N SER A 369 -2.03 18.65 -3.58
CA SER A 369 -1.97 20.11 -3.46
C SER A 369 -2.02 20.55 -1.99
N GLU A 370 -2.91 19.94 -1.20
CA GLU A 370 -3.05 20.26 0.23
C GLU A 370 -1.78 19.95 1.03
N THR A 371 -1.17 18.78 0.82
CA THR A 371 0.05 18.37 1.55
C THR A 371 1.25 19.25 1.18
N ASN A 372 1.41 19.63 -0.09
CA ASN A 372 2.45 20.56 -0.53
C ASN A 372 2.24 21.98 0.03
N GLU A 373 1.00 22.50 -0.01
CA GLU A 373 0.66 23.79 0.61
C GLU A 373 0.87 23.77 2.13
N ARG A 374 0.62 22.62 2.77
CA ARG A 374 0.86 22.46 4.20
C ARG A 374 2.35 22.45 4.51
N LEU A 375 3.16 21.78 3.70
CA LEU A 375 4.63 21.84 3.79
C LEU A 375 5.14 23.28 3.67
N LYS A 376 4.66 24.04 2.67
CA LYS A 376 4.99 25.47 2.51
C LYS A 376 4.58 26.31 3.71
N ARG A 377 3.43 26.02 4.35
CA ARG A 377 3.01 26.68 5.60
C ARG A 377 3.89 26.33 6.80
N ILE A 378 4.37 25.09 6.89
CA ILE A 378 5.29 24.64 7.96
C ILE A 378 6.63 25.37 7.86
N ILE A 379 7.15 25.53 6.63
CA ILE A 379 8.36 26.29 6.34
C ILE A 379 8.13 27.79 6.60
N GLY A 380 7.00 28.32 6.12
CA GLY A 380 6.61 29.72 6.33
C GLY A 380 7.63 30.71 5.77
N ASN A 381 7.74 31.87 6.42
CA ASN A 381 8.73 32.90 6.11
C ASN A 381 9.94 32.78 7.05
N TRP A 382 10.38 31.55 7.33
CA TRP A 382 11.50 31.33 8.24
C TRP A 382 12.80 31.87 7.63
N GLU A 383 13.51 32.70 8.39
CA GLU A 383 14.81 33.27 8.02
C GLU A 383 15.78 33.09 9.17
N LEU A 384 17.01 32.64 8.86
CA LEU A 384 18.03 32.35 9.86
C LEU A 384 18.38 33.58 10.72
N GLU A 385 18.49 34.77 10.08
CA GLU A 385 18.89 36.02 10.73
C GLU A 385 17.88 36.50 11.78
N THR A 386 16.59 36.22 11.58
CA THR A 386 15.52 36.67 12.48
C THR A 386 14.98 35.56 13.38
N SER A 387 15.52 34.35 13.23
CA SER A 387 15.06 33.13 13.90
C SER A 387 15.21 33.16 15.43
N GLN A 388 14.35 32.44 16.16
CA GLN A 388 14.54 32.26 17.61
C GLN A 388 15.73 31.33 17.87
N LEU A 389 16.06 30.46 16.91
CA LEU A 389 17.21 29.57 17.00
C LEU A 389 18.52 30.35 17.19
N THR A 390 18.75 31.40 16.39
CA THR A 390 19.96 32.24 16.49
C THR A 390 20.05 32.90 17.87
N LYS A 391 18.98 33.56 18.32
CA LYS A 391 18.93 34.20 19.65
C LYS A 391 19.21 33.23 20.79
N VAL A 392 18.65 32.03 20.70
CA VAL A 392 18.82 30.99 21.70
C VAL A 392 20.24 30.42 21.69
N CYS A 393 20.81 30.14 20.52
CA CYS A 393 22.15 29.58 20.41
C CYS A 393 23.24 30.57 20.83
N GLU A 394 23.05 31.86 20.61
CA GLU A 394 23.95 32.93 21.08
C GLU A 394 23.95 33.09 22.60
N GLN A 395 22.85 32.72 23.26
CA GLN A 395 22.72 32.78 24.72
C GLN A 395 23.27 31.53 25.42
N MET A 396 23.52 30.45 24.68
CA MET A 396 24.13 29.24 25.23
C MET A 396 25.61 29.47 25.53
N SER A 397 26.10 28.82 26.59
CA SER A 397 27.51 28.83 26.98
C SER A 397 28.44 28.28 25.90
N ASP A 398 27.93 27.37 25.07
CA ASP A 398 28.67 26.75 23.96
C ASP A 398 27.75 26.61 22.73
N ASN A 399 27.91 27.54 21.78
CA ASN A 399 26.99 27.77 20.67
C ASN A 399 27.03 26.61 19.64
N PRO A 400 25.92 25.85 19.44
CA PRO A 400 25.88 24.71 18.51
C PRO A 400 25.63 25.11 17.05
N MET A 401 25.46 26.40 16.73
CA MET A 401 25.03 26.86 15.40
C MET A 401 25.97 26.40 14.28
N ALA A 402 27.29 26.46 14.50
CA ALA A 402 28.27 26.01 13.51
C ALA A 402 28.09 24.52 13.16
N THR A 403 27.85 23.68 14.16
CA THR A 403 27.59 22.24 13.96
C THR A 403 26.30 22.01 13.17
N LEU A 404 25.24 22.77 13.47
CA LEU A 404 23.95 22.67 12.81
C LEU A 404 24.01 23.08 11.33
N LEU A 405 24.66 24.20 11.04
CA LEU A 405 24.83 24.71 9.68
C LEU A 405 25.71 23.79 8.83
N LEU A 406 26.83 23.31 9.40
CA LEU A 406 27.70 22.35 8.71
C LEU A 406 26.92 21.07 8.38
N LYS A 407 26.13 20.55 9.32
CA LYS A 407 25.34 19.34 9.08
C LYS A 407 24.27 19.56 8.02
N ARG A 408 23.58 20.70 8.04
CA ARG A 408 22.62 21.10 6.99
C ARG A 408 23.28 21.03 5.61
N ASP A 409 24.42 21.69 5.45
CA ASP A 409 25.10 21.85 4.16
C ASP A 409 25.60 20.51 3.62
N VAL A 410 26.25 19.71 4.46
CA VAL A 410 26.73 18.37 4.08
C VAL A 410 25.58 17.47 3.63
N MET A 411 24.46 17.47 4.36
CA MET A 411 23.34 16.57 4.08
C MET A 411 22.53 17.00 2.84
N THR A 412 22.42 18.30 2.59
CA THR A 412 21.69 18.82 1.42
C THR A 412 22.51 18.68 0.14
N GLU A 413 23.84 18.83 0.23
CA GLU A 413 24.76 18.47 -0.86
C GLU A 413 24.71 16.97 -1.15
N LYS A 414 24.68 16.12 -0.12
CA LYS A 414 24.55 14.67 -0.30
C LYS A 414 23.22 14.30 -0.98
N PHE A 415 22.12 14.94 -0.61
CA PHE A 415 20.81 14.79 -1.27
C PHE A 415 20.89 15.15 -2.76
N GLU A 416 21.43 16.32 -3.09
CA GLU A 416 21.54 16.79 -4.47
C GLU A 416 22.47 15.89 -5.30
N HIS A 417 23.62 15.49 -4.74
CA HIS A 417 24.56 14.59 -5.40
C HIS A 417 23.95 13.21 -5.65
N LYS A 418 23.22 12.65 -4.67
CA LYS A 418 22.55 11.35 -4.84
C LYS A 418 21.48 11.40 -5.93
N LEU A 419 20.70 12.48 -5.98
CA LEU A 419 19.73 12.68 -7.05
C LEU A 419 20.39 12.86 -8.42
N SER A 420 21.50 13.60 -8.48
CA SER A 420 22.22 13.87 -9.74
C SER A 420 22.92 12.62 -10.28
N THR A 421 23.52 11.81 -9.42
CA THR A 421 24.21 10.56 -9.80
C THR A 421 23.27 9.49 -10.35
N GLU A 422 22.04 9.40 -9.84
CA GLU A 422 21.03 8.47 -10.35
C GLU A 422 20.52 8.83 -11.76
N LEU A 423 20.71 10.08 -12.20
CA LEU A 423 20.19 10.60 -13.47
C LEU A 423 21.16 10.53 -14.65
N GLY A 424 22.45 10.26 -14.42
CA GLY A 424 23.42 10.00 -15.49
C GLY A 424 23.80 11.17 -16.40
N GLU A 425 23.38 12.41 -16.15
CA GLU A 425 23.71 13.59 -16.98
C GLU A 425 24.30 14.77 -16.18
N PRO A 426 25.49 15.30 -16.54
CA PRO A 426 26.09 16.47 -15.91
C PRO A 426 25.79 17.76 -16.71
N SER A 427 24.52 18.07 -16.98
CA SER A 427 24.14 19.31 -17.67
C SER A 427 23.44 20.28 -16.72
N GLU A 428 24.15 21.34 -16.32
CA GLU A 428 23.69 22.42 -15.41
C GLU A 428 22.40 23.13 -15.90
N HIS A 429 21.99 22.94 -17.16
CA HIS A 429 20.83 23.61 -17.76
C HIS A 429 19.55 22.76 -17.86
N SER A 430 19.50 21.57 -17.26
CA SER A 430 18.29 20.75 -17.21
C SER A 430 17.22 21.34 -16.28
N VAL A 431 15.95 21.36 -16.71
CA VAL A 431 14.82 21.83 -15.89
C VAL A 431 14.59 20.96 -14.64
N LEU A 432 15.16 19.75 -14.62
CA LEU A 432 15.19 18.85 -13.48
C LEU A 432 16.13 19.33 -12.37
N ASN A 433 17.26 19.95 -12.74
CA ASN A 433 18.21 20.54 -11.78
C ASN A 433 17.57 21.73 -11.05
N ARG A 434 16.76 22.55 -11.73
CA ARG A 434 16.01 23.66 -11.08
C ARG A 434 14.99 23.15 -10.05
N TYR A 435 14.33 22.02 -10.35
CA TYR A 435 13.40 21.39 -9.41
C TYR A 435 14.13 20.76 -8.22
N HIS A 436 15.22 20.02 -8.45
CA HIS A 436 16.05 19.46 -7.38
C HIS A 436 16.68 20.54 -6.49
N HIS A 437 17.11 21.66 -7.09
CA HIS A 437 17.56 22.83 -6.35
C HIS A 437 16.43 23.42 -5.48
N THR A 438 15.19 23.46 -5.98
CA THR A 438 14.04 23.92 -5.19
C THR A 438 13.75 22.99 -4.01
N LEU A 439 13.82 21.67 -4.22
CA LEU A 439 13.69 20.68 -3.13
C LEU A 439 14.83 20.79 -2.12
N ARG A 440 16.07 21.03 -2.59
CA ARG A 440 17.24 21.29 -1.75
C ARG A 440 17.01 22.49 -0.84
N LEU A 441 16.56 23.62 -1.38
CA LEU A 441 16.28 24.84 -0.59
C LEU A 441 15.16 24.60 0.44
N GLN A 442 14.09 23.90 0.04
CA GLN A 442 13.03 23.51 0.98
C GLN A 442 13.54 22.61 2.10
N LEU A 443 14.45 21.68 1.79
CA LEU A 443 15.05 20.75 2.75
C LEU A 443 15.97 21.47 3.74
N GLU A 444 16.78 22.40 3.26
CA GLU A 444 17.63 23.28 4.08
C GLU A 444 16.79 24.04 5.12
N GLN A 445 15.70 24.67 4.67
CA GLN A 445 14.80 25.42 5.55
C GLN A 445 14.05 24.52 6.52
N LEU A 446 13.48 23.41 6.03
CA LEU A 446 12.69 22.49 6.84
C LEU A 446 13.51 21.89 7.98
N PHE A 447 14.76 21.52 7.72
CA PHE A 447 15.67 21.01 8.75
C PHE A 447 15.88 22.04 9.86
N MET A 448 16.21 23.28 9.50
CA MET A 448 16.45 24.35 10.49
C MET A 448 15.19 24.70 11.28
N VAL A 449 14.02 24.71 10.64
CA VAL A 449 12.72 24.93 11.29
C VAL A 449 12.44 23.87 12.36
N TYR A 450 12.70 22.59 12.07
CA TYR A 450 12.49 21.53 13.05
C TYR A 450 13.51 21.59 14.20
N ILE A 451 14.77 21.88 13.90
CA ILE A 451 15.81 22.07 14.93
C ILE A 451 15.43 23.22 15.88
N GLU A 452 14.96 24.36 15.35
CA GLU A 452 14.46 25.46 16.17
C GLU A 452 13.30 25.01 17.07
N LYS A 453 12.29 24.34 16.49
CA LYS A 453 11.12 23.86 17.23
C LYS A 453 11.49 22.90 18.36
N ILE A 454 12.49 22.05 18.16
CA ILE A 454 12.97 21.11 19.18
C ILE A 454 13.72 21.89 20.27
N ILE A 455 14.77 22.64 19.92
CA ILE A 455 15.64 23.35 20.88
C ILE A 455 14.84 24.33 21.73
N VAL A 456 14.01 25.17 21.11
CA VAL A 456 13.19 26.17 21.81
C VAL A 456 12.20 25.50 22.78
N ALA A 457 11.58 24.40 22.36
CA ALA A 457 10.63 23.68 23.21
C ALA A 457 11.31 22.94 24.37
N GLU A 458 12.51 22.40 24.18
CA GLU A 458 13.27 21.74 25.26
C GLU A 458 13.81 22.74 26.28
N LEU A 459 14.26 23.92 25.86
CA LEU A 459 14.64 25.00 26.79
C LEU A 459 13.45 25.51 27.59
N LYS A 460 12.27 25.63 26.98
CA LYS A 460 11.03 25.95 27.70
C LYS A 460 10.69 24.93 28.79
N LYS A 461 11.09 23.66 28.62
CA LYS A 461 10.94 22.60 29.62
C LYS A 461 12.02 22.64 30.73
N LYS A 462 12.90 23.65 30.75
CA LYS A 462 13.99 23.83 31.73
C LYS A 462 14.97 22.65 31.78
N VAL A 463 15.24 22.08 30.62
CA VAL A 463 16.32 21.11 30.39
C VAL A 463 17.67 21.76 30.71
N ARG A 464 18.62 21.00 31.27
CA ARG A 464 19.99 21.49 31.47
C ARG A 464 20.65 21.70 30.11
N GLU A 465 21.27 22.86 29.92
CA GLU A 465 21.91 23.22 28.65
C GLU A 465 22.93 22.17 28.18
N GLU A 466 23.78 21.66 29.08
CA GLU A 466 24.74 20.60 28.78
C GLU A 466 24.07 19.34 28.20
N ASP A 467 22.92 18.93 28.74
CA ASP A 467 22.20 17.74 28.28
C ASP A 467 21.60 17.96 26.88
N LEU A 468 21.13 19.18 26.60
CA LEU A 468 20.62 19.59 25.29
C LEU A 468 21.75 19.60 24.24
N LEU A 469 22.88 20.23 24.55
CA LEU A 469 24.05 20.29 23.66
C LEU A 469 24.61 18.90 23.37
N ASN A 470 24.65 18.02 24.37
CA ASN A 470 25.08 16.63 24.21
C ASN A 470 24.18 15.83 23.26
N VAL A 471 22.91 16.18 23.10
CA VAL A 471 22.01 15.51 22.15
C VAL A 471 22.08 16.17 20.77
N VAL A 472 22.04 17.50 20.72
CA VAL A 472 22.04 18.28 19.46
C VAL A 472 23.32 18.04 18.65
N ARG A 473 24.44 17.72 19.31
CA ARG A 473 25.72 17.42 18.64
C ARG A 473 25.89 15.98 18.20
N ARG A 474 24.95 15.09 18.52
CA ARG A 474 25.04 13.69 18.07
C ARG A 474 24.66 13.59 16.60
N GLU A 475 25.55 13.02 15.80
CA GLU A 475 25.30 12.77 14.38
C GLU A 475 24.05 11.91 14.18
N ASP A 476 23.89 10.79 14.90
CA ASP A 476 22.69 9.94 14.84
C ASP A 476 21.37 10.72 14.98
N PHE A 477 21.35 11.73 15.86
CA PHE A 477 20.16 12.54 16.10
C PHE A 477 19.91 13.48 14.93
N LEU A 478 20.92 14.24 14.52
CA LEU A 478 20.81 15.17 13.40
C LEU A 478 20.47 14.44 12.09
N ASP A 479 21.07 13.28 11.85
CA ASP A 479 20.77 12.43 10.70
C ASP A 479 19.35 11.89 10.73
N SER A 480 18.84 11.50 11.90
CA SER A 480 17.46 11.05 12.06
C SER A 480 16.45 12.19 11.84
N VAL A 481 16.76 13.41 12.31
CA VAL A 481 15.96 14.62 12.05
C VAL A 481 15.97 14.94 10.56
N PHE A 482 17.14 14.90 9.92
CA PHE A 482 17.26 15.17 8.50
C PHE A 482 16.53 14.12 7.64
N CYS A 483 16.64 12.83 7.99
CA CYS A 483 15.89 11.76 7.34
C CYS A 483 14.37 11.99 7.41
N PHE A 484 13.87 12.52 8.53
CA PHE A 484 12.45 12.87 8.65
C PHE A 484 12.08 14.01 7.69
N CYS A 485 12.92 15.03 7.59
CA CYS A 485 12.73 16.15 6.66
C CYS A 485 12.75 15.70 5.20
N VAL A 486 13.70 14.82 4.82
CA VAL A 486 13.76 14.21 3.48
C VAL A 486 12.47 13.44 3.20
N GLU A 487 12.07 12.55 4.10
CA GLU A 487 10.87 11.72 3.94
C GLU A 487 9.60 12.57 3.81
N LEU A 488 9.47 13.64 4.60
CA LEU A 488 8.34 14.57 4.52
C LEU A 488 8.31 15.29 3.17
N ILE A 489 9.46 15.74 2.67
CA ILE A 489 9.55 16.42 1.37
C ILE A 489 9.22 15.46 0.23
N LEU A 490 9.75 14.23 0.24
CA LEU A 490 9.45 13.22 -0.77
C LEU A 490 7.96 12.91 -0.79
N PHE A 491 7.36 12.71 0.39
CA PHE A 491 5.92 12.44 0.53
C PHE A 491 5.05 13.60 0.00
N CYS A 492 5.34 14.85 0.41
CA CYS A 492 4.53 16.01 0.01
C CYS A 492 4.70 16.40 -1.47
N ASN A 493 5.77 15.94 -2.12
CA ASN A 493 6.02 16.19 -3.53
C ASN A 493 5.70 14.97 -4.41
N ASN A 494 5.07 13.92 -3.86
CA ASN A 494 4.78 12.66 -4.54
C ASN A 494 6.00 12.05 -5.25
N TYR A 495 7.17 12.18 -4.64
CA TYR A 495 8.40 11.67 -5.21
C TYR A 495 8.46 10.16 -4.95
N LEU A 496 8.50 9.34 -6.01
CA LEU A 496 8.45 7.87 -5.95
C LEU A 496 9.76 7.25 -5.43
N ARG A 497 10.04 7.45 -4.14
CA ARG A 497 11.16 6.83 -3.42
C ARG A 497 10.63 6.31 -2.09
N PRO A 498 10.18 5.04 -2.03
CA PRO A 498 9.65 4.50 -0.79
C PRO A 498 10.74 4.43 0.27
N PHE A 499 10.35 4.61 1.53
CA PHE A 499 11.21 4.29 2.67
C PHE A 499 11.72 2.84 2.53
N PRO A 500 13.04 2.59 2.67
CA PRO A 500 14.00 3.30 3.49
C PRO A 500 15.00 4.13 2.67
N TRP A 501 14.65 4.58 1.47
CA TRP A 501 15.57 5.36 0.63
C TRP A 501 16.09 6.62 1.36
N SER A 502 15.24 7.32 2.08
CA SER A 502 15.61 8.47 2.91
C SER A 502 16.61 8.10 4.01
N ALA A 503 16.46 6.92 4.62
CA ALA A 503 17.37 6.41 5.64
C ALA A 503 18.75 6.04 5.03
N TRP A 504 18.77 5.40 3.86
CA TRP A 504 19.99 5.11 3.12
C TRP A 504 20.72 6.36 2.66
N LEU A 505 19.99 7.40 2.25
CA LEU A 505 20.58 8.70 1.94
C LEU A 505 21.27 9.29 3.17
N CYS A 506 20.68 9.16 4.35
CA CYS A 506 21.20 9.75 5.58
C CYS A 506 22.24 8.87 6.29
N ASP A 507 22.62 7.72 5.71
CA ASP A 507 23.45 6.69 6.35
C ASP A 507 22.94 6.26 7.75
N ILE A 508 21.62 6.28 7.96
CA ILE A 508 21.03 5.81 9.21
C ILE A 508 20.32 4.49 9.01
N HIS A 509 20.51 3.60 9.97
CA HIS A 509 19.68 2.41 10.05
C HIS A 509 18.25 2.81 10.47
N PRO A 510 17.18 2.26 9.84
CA PRO A 510 15.79 2.58 10.19
C PRO A 510 15.44 2.46 11.68
N PHE A 511 16.14 1.58 12.41
CA PHE A 511 16.03 1.46 13.88
C PHE A 511 16.37 2.76 14.62
N HIS A 512 17.33 3.56 14.16
CA HIS A 512 17.61 4.86 14.75
C HIS A 512 16.55 5.89 14.36
N PHE A 513 16.09 5.85 13.11
CA PHE A 513 15.06 6.75 12.60
C PHE A 513 13.74 6.67 13.39
N HIS A 514 13.26 5.46 13.70
CA HIS A 514 11.99 5.27 14.43
C HIS A 514 11.96 6.00 15.79
N LYS A 515 13.14 6.32 16.36
CA LYS A 515 13.28 6.95 17.69
C LYS A 515 12.96 8.44 17.67
N VAL A 516 12.95 9.04 16.48
CA VAL A 516 12.74 10.47 16.27
C VAL A 516 11.36 10.76 15.67
N ILE A 517 10.69 9.80 15.02
CA ILE A 517 9.38 10.00 14.39
C ILE A 517 8.37 10.68 15.32
N ASP A 518 8.12 10.11 16.51
CA ASP A 518 7.17 10.70 17.47
C ASP A 518 7.61 12.08 17.98
N LEU A 519 8.91 12.29 18.17
CA LEU A 519 9.45 13.59 18.56
C LEU A 519 9.07 14.62 17.49
N MET A 520 9.36 14.33 16.22
CA MET A 520 9.08 15.22 15.11
C MET A 520 7.58 15.52 14.97
N ILE A 521 6.72 14.51 15.04
CA ILE A 521 5.26 14.68 14.98
C ILE A 521 4.76 15.56 16.13
N ASN A 522 5.29 15.39 17.34
CA ASN A 522 4.87 16.18 18.51
C ASN A 522 5.30 17.65 18.42
N HIS A 523 6.44 17.95 17.79
CA HIS A 523 6.93 19.32 17.61
C HIS A 523 6.26 20.06 16.44
N GLU A 524 5.56 19.36 15.54
CA GLU A 524 4.79 19.96 14.44
C GLU A 524 3.32 19.50 14.43
N LYS A 525 2.48 20.20 15.21
CA LYS A 525 1.05 19.91 15.30
C LYS A 525 0.26 20.24 14.03
N SER A 526 0.85 20.99 13.10
CA SER A 526 0.19 21.30 11.83
C SER A 526 0.35 20.19 10.79
N LEU A 527 1.08 19.10 11.03
CA LEU A 527 1.09 17.95 10.11
C LEU A 527 -0.34 17.47 9.81
N SER A 528 -0.61 17.14 8.56
CA SER A 528 -1.91 16.59 8.17
C SER A 528 -2.07 15.16 8.70
N ARG A 529 -3.32 14.68 8.79
CA ARG A 529 -3.60 13.29 9.18
C ARG A 529 -2.90 12.29 8.25
N THR A 530 -2.83 12.59 6.96
CA THR A 530 -2.18 11.74 5.95
C THR A 530 -0.66 11.68 6.14
N MET A 531 -0.01 12.80 6.47
CA MET A 531 1.42 12.83 6.81
C MET A 531 1.73 12.02 8.07
N VAL A 532 0.92 12.17 9.12
CA VAL A 532 1.10 11.41 10.37
C VAL A 532 0.90 9.91 10.13
N GLN A 533 -0.12 9.53 9.35
CA GLN A 533 -0.34 8.12 8.98
C GLN A 533 0.82 7.53 8.16
N HIS A 534 1.44 8.32 7.29
CA HIS A 534 2.63 7.90 6.53
C HIS A 534 3.80 7.53 7.47
N PHE A 535 4.15 8.43 8.39
CA PHE A 535 5.22 8.16 9.36
C PHE A 535 4.91 7.03 10.33
N ASN A 536 3.65 6.90 10.78
CA ASN A 536 3.23 5.76 11.59
C ASN A 536 3.40 4.44 10.83
N ARG A 537 3.13 4.42 9.52
CA ARG A 537 3.34 3.22 8.69
C ARG A 537 4.82 2.90 8.51
N ILE A 538 5.68 3.91 8.36
CA ILE A 538 7.13 3.70 8.36
C ILE A 538 7.58 3.10 9.69
N GLU A 539 7.11 3.65 10.80
CA GLU A 539 7.41 3.12 12.14
C GLU A 539 6.97 1.66 12.30
N GLU A 540 5.75 1.31 11.86
CA GLU A 540 5.29 -0.08 11.81
C GLU A 540 6.24 -0.96 10.97
N ASN A 541 6.61 -0.53 9.76
CA ASN A 541 7.54 -1.28 8.90
C ASN A 541 8.92 -1.49 9.55
N VAL A 542 9.40 -0.52 10.34
CA VAL A 542 10.65 -0.69 11.09
C VAL A 542 10.51 -1.77 12.16
N ILE A 543 9.41 -1.76 12.92
CA ILE A 543 9.12 -2.78 13.94
C ILE A 543 8.90 -4.16 13.31
N ASP A 544 8.32 -4.20 12.12
CA ASP A 544 7.97 -5.43 11.43
C ASP A 544 9.16 -6.14 10.80
N TYR A 545 10.12 -5.37 10.27
CA TYR A 545 11.16 -5.92 9.42
C TYR A 545 12.53 -5.27 9.60
N TYR A 546 12.64 -3.94 9.45
CA TYR A 546 13.97 -3.31 9.37
C TYR A 546 14.77 -3.44 10.66
N ALA A 547 14.12 -3.34 11.83
CA ALA A 547 14.80 -3.50 13.11
C ALA A 547 15.38 -4.91 13.32
N TRP A 548 14.88 -5.91 12.58
CA TRP A 548 15.27 -7.31 12.69
C TRP A 548 16.31 -7.74 11.65
N LYS A 549 16.77 -6.84 10.78
CA LYS A 549 17.86 -7.14 9.84
C LYS A 549 19.16 -7.46 10.56
N GLU A 550 20.00 -8.37 10.03
CA GLU A 550 21.26 -8.76 10.66
C GLU A 550 22.19 -7.58 10.97
N ASP A 551 22.21 -6.56 10.10
CA ASP A 551 22.99 -5.33 10.26
C ASP A 551 22.37 -4.32 11.24
N SER A 552 21.26 -4.67 11.88
CA SER A 552 20.56 -3.78 12.80
C SER A 552 21.36 -3.55 14.09
N PRO A 553 21.43 -2.30 14.57
CA PRO A 553 21.99 -1.96 15.88
C PRO A 553 21.20 -2.58 17.05
N LEU A 554 20.04 -3.19 16.79
CA LEU A 554 19.29 -3.97 17.75
C LEU A 554 20.12 -5.13 18.33
N TRP A 555 20.86 -5.87 17.49
CA TRP A 555 21.52 -7.11 17.92
C TRP A 555 22.68 -6.87 18.91
N PRO A 556 23.61 -5.92 18.66
CA PRO A 556 24.62 -5.58 19.66
C PRO A 556 24.02 -5.07 20.98
N MET A 557 22.87 -4.38 20.92
CA MET A 557 22.15 -3.96 22.12
C MET A 557 21.56 -5.15 22.87
N LEU A 558 20.99 -6.13 22.16
CA LEU A 558 20.45 -7.36 22.74
C LEU A 558 21.51 -8.26 23.37
N VAL A 559 22.70 -8.35 22.76
CA VAL A 559 23.82 -9.08 23.37
C VAL A 559 24.20 -8.49 24.73
N ARG A 560 24.16 -7.15 24.85
CA ARG A 560 24.47 -6.45 26.12
C ARG A 560 23.32 -6.51 27.13
N CYS A 561 22.07 -6.54 26.67
CA CYS A 561 20.88 -6.51 27.51
C CYS A 561 19.76 -7.35 26.84
N PRO A 562 19.75 -8.68 27.07
CA PRO A 562 18.75 -9.57 26.50
C PRO A 562 17.31 -9.19 26.88
N PHE A 563 16.36 -9.53 26.01
CA PHE A 563 14.94 -9.26 26.27
C PHE A 563 14.39 -10.02 27.49
N SER A 564 15.00 -11.14 27.88
CA SER A 564 14.66 -11.90 29.09
C SER A 564 14.88 -11.13 30.40
N HIS A 565 15.71 -10.07 30.39
CA HIS A 565 15.94 -9.24 31.58
C HIS A 565 14.80 -8.25 31.89
N PHE A 566 13.86 -8.05 30.97
CA PHE A 566 12.70 -7.20 31.22
C PHE A 566 11.56 -8.05 31.81
N GLN A 567 11.16 -7.81 33.07
CA GLN A 567 10.09 -8.57 33.75
C GLN A 567 8.72 -8.54 33.04
N GLU A 568 7.87 -9.51 33.40
CA GLU A 568 6.53 -9.77 32.85
C GLU A 568 5.55 -8.58 32.95
N PHE A 569 4.49 -8.66 32.13
CA PHE A 569 3.38 -7.70 32.09
C PHE A 569 2.71 -7.55 33.46
N GLY A 570 3.00 -6.46 34.18
CA GLY A 570 2.27 -6.15 35.42
C GLY A 570 2.71 -4.85 36.06
N ASP A 571 3.89 -4.81 36.66
CA ASP A 571 4.27 -3.69 37.53
C ASP A 571 4.91 -2.51 36.77
N ASP A 572 5.71 -2.80 35.73
CA ASP A 572 6.42 -1.80 34.89
C ASP A 572 5.54 -1.14 33.80
N TRP A 573 4.29 -1.59 33.67
CA TRP A 573 3.29 -1.08 32.72
C TRP A 573 2.18 -0.28 33.41
N ASN A 574 2.07 -0.39 34.73
CA ASN A 574 1.05 0.28 35.55
C ASN A 574 1.52 1.63 36.12
N ASP A 575 2.74 2.06 35.79
CA ASP A 575 3.32 3.27 36.35
C ASP A 575 2.76 4.53 35.66
N LYS A 576 1.68 5.04 36.28
CA LYS A 576 1.14 6.41 36.27
C LYS A 576 0.27 6.84 35.08
N CYS A 577 -1.01 7.03 35.41
CA CYS A 577 -1.98 8.03 34.96
C CYS A 577 -2.27 8.23 33.45
N GLU A 578 -3.57 8.29 33.16
CA GLU A 578 -4.24 8.73 31.92
C GLU A 578 -3.73 10.08 31.36
N LEU A 579 -3.18 10.94 32.24
CA LEU A 579 -2.54 12.22 31.89
C LEU A 579 -1.05 12.09 31.50
N VAL A 580 -0.40 10.99 31.90
CA VAL A 580 1.02 10.72 31.66
C VAL A 580 1.21 9.88 30.39
N TRP A 581 0.22 9.15 29.87
CA TRP A 581 0.31 8.58 28.51
C TRP A 581 0.44 9.67 27.41
N ARG A 582 -0.13 10.87 27.64
CA ARG A 582 0.10 12.05 26.77
C ARG A 582 1.49 12.68 26.95
N VAL A 583 2.19 12.43 28.06
CA VAL A 583 3.51 13.02 28.39
C VAL A 583 4.66 12.02 28.16
N VAL A 584 4.45 10.72 28.38
CA VAL A 584 5.33 9.58 28.05
C VAL A 584 5.32 9.30 26.54
N ASN A 585 4.36 9.88 25.81
CA ASN A 585 4.42 10.05 24.36
C ASN A 585 5.57 10.97 23.89
N THR A 586 6.41 11.51 24.79
CA THR A 586 7.80 11.84 24.43
C THR A 586 8.61 10.54 24.26
N TYR A 587 8.25 9.79 23.22
CA TYR A 587 8.82 8.51 22.78
C TYR A 587 10.25 8.59 22.27
N SER A 588 10.96 9.70 22.50
CA SER A 588 12.37 9.72 22.17
C SER A 588 13.18 9.03 23.28
N PRO A 589 13.99 8.00 22.97
CA PRO A 589 15.01 7.50 23.88
C PRO A 589 16.03 8.59 24.25
N LEU A 590 16.08 9.68 23.47
CA LEU A 590 16.75 10.94 23.80
C LEU A 590 16.01 11.63 24.95
N LYS A 591 16.43 11.35 26.19
CA LYS A 591 16.02 12.17 27.34
C LYS A 591 16.86 13.44 27.36
N PHE A 592 16.19 14.58 27.39
CA PHE A 592 16.75 15.86 27.82
C PHE A 592 16.68 16.03 29.36
N THR A 593 16.56 14.95 30.14
CA THR A 593 16.36 15.00 31.60
C THR A 593 17.49 14.29 32.36
N PRO A 594 17.73 14.65 33.64
CA PRO A 594 18.95 14.29 34.34
C PRO A 594 19.12 12.78 34.48
N VAL A 595 20.33 12.29 34.20
CA VAL A 595 20.78 11.00 34.70
C VAL A 595 20.93 11.15 36.22
N LYS A 596 19.96 10.65 37.01
CA LYS A 596 20.27 10.34 38.41
C LYS A 596 21.36 9.27 38.36
N LYS A 597 22.56 9.61 38.84
CA LYS A 597 23.61 8.64 39.14
C LYS A 597 23.08 7.78 40.27
N ASP A 598 22.41 6.67 39.97
CA ASP A 598 22.25 5.62 40.97
C ASP A 598 23.66 5.10 41.30
N GLN A 599 24.09 5.31 42.54
CA GLN A 599 25.37 4.84 43.07
C GLN A 599 25.39 3.31 43.26
N ALA A 600 24.31 2.61 42.92
CA ALA A 600 24.21 1.17 43.13
C ALA A 600 24.85 0.40 41.96
N LEU A 601 25.87 -0.39 42.30
CA LEU A 601 26.52 -1.46 41.51
C LEU A 601 27.52 -0.97 40.45
N ARG A 602 28.76 -0.74 40.89
CA ARG A 602 29.98 -0.69 40.06
C ARG A 602 30.87 -1.89 40.39
N ASP A 603 31.63 -2.38 39.42
CA ASP A 603 32.65 -3.41 39.64
C ASP A 603 33.89 -2.82 40.38
N GLU A 604 34.84 -3.68 40.77
CA GLU A 604 36.07 -3.31 41.50
C GLU A 604 36.98 -2.33 40.71
N LEU A 605 36.70 -2.12 39.42
CA LEU A 605 37.40 -1.18 38.54
C LEU A 605 36.57 0.10 38.25
N GLY A 606 35.45 0.29 38.95
CA GLY A 606 34.61 1.48 38.85
C GLY A 606 33.70 1.51 37.62
N ARG A 607 33.57 0.42 36.86
CA ARG A 607 32.70 0.30 35.68
C ARG A 607 31.26 0.00 36.12
N PRO A 608 30.24 0.61 35.50
CA PRO A 608 28.84 0.31 35.81
C PRO A 608 28.53 -1.17 35.57
N LEU A 609 27.94 -1.87 36.55
CA LEU A 609 27.47 -3.26 36.38
C LEU A 609 26.15 -3.33 35.58
N VAL A 610 25.46 -2.19 35.43
CA VAL A 610 24.22 -2.07 34.64
C VAL A 610 24.53 -1.38 33.30
N PRO A 611 24.02 -1.89 32.15
CA PRO A 611 24.23 -1.26 30.84
C PRO A 611 23.80 0.21 30.85
N ASN A 612 24.48 1.05 30.05
CA ASN A 612 24.14 2.45 29.82
C ASN A 612 22.61 2.64 29.83
N ASN A 613 22.08 3.41 30.80
CA ASN A 613 20.64 3.50 31.10
C ASN A 613 19.76 3.81 29.85
N GLN A 614 20.36 4.44 28.83
CA GLN A 614 19.75 4.71 27.53
C GLN A 614 19.52 3.46 26.65
N SER A 615 20.45 2.50 26.62
CA SER A 615 20.32 1.28 25.80
C SER A 615 19.21 0.38 26.34
N SER A 616 19.17 0.18 27.66
CA SER A 616 18.10 -0.57 28.33
C SER A 616 16.72 0.08 28.08
N ARG A 617 16.63 1.41 28.17
CA ARG A 617 15.39 2.14 27.86
C ARG A 617 14.94 1.98 26.40
N THR A 618 15.89 2.08 25.46
CA THR A 618 15.60 1.94 24.02
C THR A 618 15.06 0.56 23.70
N LEU A 619 15.72 -0.50 24.20
CA LEU A 619 15.27 -1.88 24.05
C LEU A 619 13.91 -2.09 24.70
N ARG A 620 13.68 -1.53 25.88
CA ARG A 620 12.37 -1.59 26.55
C ARG A 620 11.27 -1.00 25.66
N ILE A 621 11.46 0.21 25.11
CA ILE A 621 10.45 0.84 24.23
C ILE A 621 10.21 -0.01 22.98
N PHE A 622 11.28 -0.48 22.34
CA PHE A 622 11.17 -1.33 21.16
C PHE A 622 10.45 -2.66 21.44
N LEU A 623 10.77 -3.30 22.56
CA LEU A 623 10.10 -4.52 23.03
C LEU A 623 8.61 -4.27 23.27
N LYS A 624 8.26 -3.17 23.97
CA LYS A 624 6.86 -2.79 24.23
C LYS A 624 6.07 -2.63 22.93
N ARG A 625 6.67 -1.99 21.92
CA ARG A 625 6.05 -1.79 20.60
C ARG A 625 5.91 -3.08 19.81
N THR A 626 6.94 -3.92 19.79
CA THR A 626 6.89 -5.24 19.15
C THR A 626 5.78 -6.11 19.75
N LEU A 627 5.68 -6.14 21.08
CA LEU A 627 4.63 -6.87 21.79
C LEU A 627 3.23 -6.31 21.47
N PHE A 628 3.06 -4.97 21.46
CA PHE A 628 1.79 -4.36 21.09
C PHE A 628 1.36 -4.70 19.66
N THR A 629 2.27 -4.55 18.69
CA THR A 629 2.01 -4.89 17.28
C THR A 629 1.70 -6.38 17.12
N GLY A 630 2.48 -7.24 17.78
CA GLY A 630 2.28 -8.68 17.79
C GLY A 630 0.92 -9.09 18.35
N ALA A 631 0.55 -8.57 19.53
CA ALA A 631 -0.74 -8.86 20.17
C ALA A 631 -1.91 -8.43 19.30
N ARG A 632 -1.89 -7.20 18.77
CA ARG A 632 -2.95 -6.67 17.89
C ARG A 632 -3.16 -7.57 16.67
N ARG A 633 -2.07 -7.93 15.98
CA ARG A 633 -2.16 -8.72 14.75
C ARG A 633 -2.54 -10.16 15.02
N MET A 634 -1.96 -10.76 16.06
CA MET A 634 -2.25 -12.12 16.47
C MET A 634 -3.70 -12.26 16.93
N GLN A 635 -4.21 -11.33 17.73
CA GLN A 635 -5.61 -11.36 18.17
C GLN A 635 -6.56 -11.34 16.96
N GLU A 636 -6.42 -10.37 16.06
CA GLU A 636 -7.26 -10.26 14.87
C GLU A 636 -7.21 -11.54 14.01
N LEU A 637 -6.03 -12.14 13.85
CA LEU A 637 -5.87 -13.38 13.10
C LEU A 637 -6.53 -14.58 13.80
N THR A 638 -6.31 -14.73 15.11
CA THR A 638 -6.89 -15.81 15.93
C THR A 638 -8.41 -15.71 16.04
N ASP A 639 -8.96 -14.49 16.06
CA ASP A 639 -10.41 -14.22 16.01
C ASP A 639 -11.02 -14.68 14.68
N ARG A 640 -10.35 -14.36 13.55
CA ARG A 640 -10.80 -14.77 12.20
C ARG A 640 -10.79 -16.27 11.97
N VAL A 641 -9.90 -16.99 12.65
CA VAL A 641 -9.83 -18.47 12.63
C VAL A 641 -10.68 -19.09 13.74
N SER A 642 -11.41 -18.27 14.51
CA SER A 642 -12.31 -18.71 15.58
C SER A 642 -11.64 -19.54 16.68
N MET A 643 -10.42 -19.15 17.07
CA MET A 643 -9.69 -19.82 18.15
C MET A 643 -10.31 -19.52 19.53
N GLY A 644 -10.40 -20.56 20.36
CA GLY A 644 -10.81 -20.44 21.76
C GLY A 644 -9.81 -19.69 22.63
N VAL A 645 -10.24 -19.29 23.83
CA VAL A 645 -9.44 -18.46 24.76
C VAL A 645 -8.11 -19.13 25.13
N ARG A 646 -8.12 -20.41 25.51
CA ARG A 646 -6.89 -21.17 25.83
C ARG A 646 -5.90 -21.19 24.67
N ALA A 647 -6.38 -21.47 23.45
CA ALA A 647 -5.52 -21.51 22.27
C ALA A 647 -4.92 -20.11 21.94
N LYS A 648 -5.65 -19.02 22.20
CA LYS A 648 -5.11 -17.66 22.10
C LYS A 648 -4.00 -17.42 23.13
N SER A 649 -4.20 -17.81 24.38
CA SER A 649 -3.17 -17.71 25.42
C SER A 649 -1.93 -18.55 25.09
N GLN A 650 -2.09 -19.74 24.50
CA GLN A 650 -0.98 -20.54 23.99
C GLN A 650 -0.21 -19.84 22.85
N CYS A 651 -0.92 -19.23 21.89
CA CYS A 651 -0.29 -18.45 20.82
C CYS A 651 0.53 -17.29 21.39
N TRP A 652 -0.03 -16.56 22.35
CA TRP A 652 0.63 -15.42 22.97
C TRP A 652 1.84 -15.84 23.82
N SER A 653 1.69 -16.88 24.62
CA SER A 653 2.78 -17.45 25.44
C SER A 653 3.94 -17.93 24.57
N LEU A 654 3.64 -18.58 23.43
CA LEU A 654 4.66 -18.98 22.46
C LEU A 654 5.36 -17.75 21.87
N PHE A 655 4.62 -16.73 21.46
CA PHE A 655 5.18 -15.52 20.86
C PHE A 655 6.09 -14.75 21.84
N ASP A 656 5.65 -14.56 23.09
CA ASP A 656 6.45 -13.91 24.12
C ASP A 656 7.71 -14.73 24.45
N TYR A 657 7.59 -16.05 24.55
CA TYR A 657 8.74 -16.95 24.73
C TYR A 657 9.74 -16.80 23.59
N LEU A 658 9.28 -16.82 22.34
CA LEU A 658 10.13 -16.68 21.16
C LEU A 658 10.88 -15.36 21.16
N LEU A 659 10.19 -14.27 21.50
CA LEU A 659 10.79 -12.93 21.52
C LEU A 659 11.88 -12.80 22.59
N ARG A 660 11.71 -13.45 23.75
CA ARG A 660 12.62 -13.32 24.90
C ARG A 660 13.77 -14.31 24.90
N ASN A 661 13.51 -15.54 24.46
CA ASN A 661 14.43 -16.67 24.59
C ASN A 661 15.01 -17.13 23.24
N GLU A 662 14.31 -16.90 22.13
CA GLU A 662 14.72 -17.31 20.78
C GLU A 662 14.73 -16.12 19.77
N PRO A 663 15.36 -14.97 20.09
CA PRO A 663 15.27 -13.77 19.27
C PRO A 663 15.88 -13.94 17.87
N LEU A 664 16.79 -14.92 17.68
CA LEU A 664 17.36 -15.25 16.37
C LEU A 664 16.33 -15.69 15.33
N ILE A 665 15.16 -16.18 15.75
CA ILE A 665 14.07 -16.52 14.83
C ILE A 665 13.61 -15.29 14.03
N PHE A 666 13.73 -14.09 14.59
CA PHE A 666 13.30 -12.85 13.96
C PHE A 666 14.35 -12.29 12.98
N MET A 667 15.62 -12.72 13.06
CA MET A 667 16.70 -12.17 12.25
C MET A 667 16.45 -12.34 10.75
N ASP A 668 16.52 -11.22 10.01
CA ASP A 668 16.19 -11.09 8.59
C ASP A 668 14.79 -11.56 8.18
N ARG A 669 13.86 -11.58 9.13
CA ARG A 669 12.49 -12.05 8.94
C ARG A 669 11.49 -10.99 9.33
N HIS A 670 10.29 -11.15 8.78
CA HIS A 670 9.16 -10.27 9.07
C HIS A 670 8.41 -10.79 10.30
N LEU A 671 7.98 -9.88 11.18
CA LEU A 671 7.24 -10.19 12.40
C LEU A 671 6.06 -11.14 12.16
N ASP A 672 5.25 -10.84 11.13
CA ASP A 672 4.09 -11.67 10.76
C ASP A 672 4.45 -13.09 10.30
N GLN A 673 5.66 -13.36 9.79
CA GLN A 673 6.10 -14.73 9.48
C GLN A 673 6.13 -15.58 10.76
N ILE A 674 6.58 -14.97 11.86
CA ILE A 674 6.67 -15.61 13.18
C ILE A 674 5.28 -15.78 13.79
N ILE A 675 4.42 -14.75 13.69
CA ILE A 675 3.02 -14.82 14.14
C ILE A 675 2.27 -15.94 13.41
N LEU A 676 2.39 -16.04 12.09
CA LEU A 676 1.74 -17.08 11.29
C LEU A 676 2.21 -18.48 11.70
N CYS A 677 3.51 -18.67 11.91
CA CYS A 677 4.05 -19.95 12.33
C CYS A 677 3.62 -20.32 13.76
N ALA A 678 3.56 -19.34 14.67
CA ALA A 678 3.08 -19.53 16.04
C ALA A 678 1.59 -19.92 16.07
N VAL A 679 0.74 -19.21 15.32
CA VAL A 679 -0.70 -19.54 15.24
C VAL A 679 -0.91 -20.91 14.61
N TYR A 680 -0.18 -21.25 13.55
CA TYR A 680 -0.29 -22.54 12.88
C TYR A 680 0.07 -23.72 13.79
N VAL A 681 1.18 -23.63 14.55
CA VAL A 681 1.58 -24.74 15.42
C VAL A 681 0.60 -24.97 16.57
N ILE A 682 0.03 -23.90 17.15
CA ILE A 682 -0.99 -24.01 18.18
C ILE A 682 -2.31 -24.60 17.63
N LEU A 683 -2.71 -24.22 16.42
CA LEU A 683 -3.85 -24.85 15.73
C LEU A 683 -3.62 -26.35 15.55
N LYS A 684 -2.39 -26.77 15.23
CA LYS A 684 -2.03 -28.18 15.08
C LYS A 684 -2.08 -28.96 16.39
N ILE A 685 -1.61 -28.38 17.49
CA ILE A 685 -1.63 -29.02 18.82
C ILE A 685 -3.07 -29.19 19.31
N ASN A 686 -3.91 -28.18 19.10
CA ASN A 686 -5.33 -28.24 19.44
C ASN A 686 -6.18 -29.02 18.41
N VAL A 687 -5.55 -29.82 17.54
CA VAL A 687 -6.20 -30.71 16.54
C VAL A 687 -7.23 -29.97 15.66
N SER A 688 -6.95 -28.71 15.33
CA SER A 688 -7.80 -27.95 14.40
C SER A 688 -7.65 -28.48 12.96
N GLY A 689 -8.76 -28.49 12.22
CA GLY A 689 -8.79 -28.82 10.79
C GLY A 689 -8.20 -27.72 9.89
N THR A 690 -7.91 -26.53 10.41
CA THR A 690 -7.38 -25.40 9.63
C THR A 690 -5.98 -25.71 9.08
N THR A 691 -5.82 -25.62 7.76
CA THR A 691 -4.52 -25.81 7.11
C THR A 691 -3.69 -24.53 7.12
N PHE A 692 -2.38 -24.63 6.85
CA PHE A 692 -1.52 -23.44 6.70
C PHE A 692 -2.02 -22.54 5.56
N LEU A 693 -2.55 -23.15 4.49
CA LEU A 693 -3.13 -22.41 3.35
C LEU A 693 -4.37 -21.59 3.77
N ASP A 694 -5.22 -22.16 4.63
CA ASP A 694 -6.40 -21.48 5.15
C ASP A 694 -5.98 -20.31 6.06
N LEU A 695 -5.01 -20.53 6.96
CA LEU A 695 -4.45 -19.48 7.80
C LEU A 695 -3.89 -18.30 6.96
N MET A 696 -3.13 -18.60 5.90
CA MET A 696 -2.63 -17.58 4.98
C MET A 696 -3.76 -16.88 4.19
N ALA A 697 -4.89 -17.54 3.96
CA ALA A 697 -6.07 -16.90 3.37
C ALA A 697 -6.69 -15.85 4.31
N HIS A 698 -6.76 -16.12 5.62
CA HIS A 698 -7.21 -15.15 6.61
C HIS A 698 -6.23 -13.98 6.77
N TYR A 699 -4.92 -14.24 6.73
CA TYR A 699 -3.88 -13.21 6.79
C TYR A 699 -3.86 -12.27 5.57
N ARG A 700 -4.16 -12.77 4.36
CA ARG A 700 -4.32 -11.93 3.16
C ARG A 700 -5.39 -10.85 3.27
N ARG A 701 -6.37 -11.03 4.16
CA ARG A 701 -7.40 -10.02 4.45
C ARG A 701 -6.94 -9.01 5.51
N GLN A 702 -5.79 -9.22 6.15
CA GLN A 702 -5.26 -8.39 7.24
C GLN A 702 -4.18 -7.43 6.75
N ALA A 703 -3.24 -7.93 5.93
CA ALA A 703 -2.12 -7.14 5.43
C ALA A 703 -2.17 -6.99 3.90
N LYS A 704 -1.93 -5.76 3.40
CA LYS A 704 -1.92 -5.45 1.96
C LYS A 704 -0.77 -6.16 1.22
N ASP A 705 0.37 -6.31 1.87
CA ASP A 705 1.59 -6.93 1.31
C ASP A 705 1.76 -8.40 1.75
N ALA A 706 0.68 -9.03 2.23
CA ALA A 706 0.70 -10.38 2.81
C ALA A 706 1.38 -11.43 1.92
N VAL A 707 1.16 -11.35 0.60
CA VAL A 707 1.72 -12.33 -0.37
C VAL A 707 3.24 -12.31 -0.38
N PHE A 708 3.84 -11.12 -0.35
CA PHE A 708 5.29 -10.97 -0.30
C PHE A 708 5.84 -11.58 1.00
N VAL A 709 5.19 -11.26 2.13
CA VAL A 709 5.61 -11.69 3.47
C VAL A 709 5.74 -13.21 3.60
N TYR A 710 4.74 -14.00 3.18
CA TYR A 710 4.82 -15.47 3.32
C TYR A 710 5.48 -16.19 2.14
N ARG A 711 5.80 -15.49 1.03
CA ARG A 711 6.55 -16.09 -0.10
C ARG A 711 8.05 -15.88 0.00
N ASN A 712 8.49 -14.81 0.66
CA ASN A 712 9.88 -14.41 0.75
C ASN A 712 10.35 -14.46 2.21
N VAL A 713 10.70 -15.67 2.65
CA VAL A 713 11.23 -15.94 4.00
C VAL A 713 12.69 -16.33 3.88
N THR A 714 13.56 -15.60 4.58
CA THR A 714 15.01 -15.79 4.54
C THR A 714 15.43 -17.07 5.28
N ILE A 715 16.27 -17.87 4.63
CA ILE A 715 16.98 -19.03 5.21
C ILE A 715 18.42 -19.05 4.70
N PHE A 716 19.28 -19.86 5.31
CA PHE A 716 20.63 -20.10 4.80
C PHE A 716 20.63 -21.14 3.67
N SER A 717 21.43 -20.92 2.62
CA SER A 717 21.53 -21.82 1.46
C SER A 717 21.95 -23.24 1.85
N GLU A 718 22.77 -23.39 2.90
CA GLU A 718 23.17 -24.69 3.48
C GLU A 718 21.96 -25.56 3.88
N GLN A 719 20.82 -24.95 4.20
CA GLN A 719 19.60 -25.67 4.59
C GLN A 719 18.82 -26.26 3.39
N LEU A 720 19.25 -25.98 2.15
CA LEU A 720 18.59 -26.40 0.92
C LEU A 720 19.25 -27.58 0.21
N GLU A 721 20.47 -27.95 0.60
CA GLU A 721 21.23 -29.02 -0.06
C GLU A 721 20.60 -30.41 0.19
N GLU A 722 20.31 -31.16 -0.89
CA GLU A 722 19.58 -32.43 -0.84
C GLU A 722 20.32 -33.58 -0.14
N ASN A 723 21.64 -33.47 0.08
CA ASN A 723 22.49 -34.57 0.54
C ASN A 723 22.82 -34.59 2.05
N GLY A 724 22.30 -33.64 2.82
CA GLY A 724 22.39 -33.70 4.28
C GLY A 724 21.40 -32.73 4.88
N LYS A 725 20.47 -33.23 5.71
CA LYS A 725 19.77 -32.36 6.66
C LYS A 725 20.83 -31.76 7.59
N VAL A 726 21.42 -30.62 7.22
CA VAL A 726 22.23 -29.84 8.14
C VAL A 726 21.30 -29.48 9.28
N SER A 727 21.52 -30.09 10.44
CA SER A 727 20.68 -29.86 11.61
C SER A 727 20.76 -28.39 11.97
N VAL A 728 19.61 -27.72 12.10
CA VAL A 728 19.56 -26.33 12.56
C VAL A 728 20.25 -26.24 13.90
N ASN A 729 21.23 -25.33 14.01
CA ASN A 729 21.88 -25.06 15.29
C ASN A 729 20.89 -24.30 16.19
N THR A 730 20.12 -25.04 16.97
CA THR A 730 19.14 -24.47 17.91
C THR A 730 19.78 -23.86 19.17
N LYS A 731 21.10 -23.99 19.34
CA LYS A 731 21.85 -23.45 20.49
C LYS A 731 22.68 -22.22 20.14
N GLU A 732 22.67 -21.80 18.89
CA GLU A 732 23.41 -20.65 18.43
C GLU A 732 22.97 -19.38 19.18
N THR A 733 23.95 -18.63 19.68
CA THR A 733 23.68 -17.35 20.34
C THR A 733 23.71 -16.19 19.35
N VAL A 734 23.10 -15.05 19.71
CA VAL A 734 23.18 -13.83 18.89
C VAL A 734 24.63 -13.39 18.67
N MET A 735 25.49 -13.53 19.68
CA MET A 735 26.91 -13.18 19.59
C MET A 735 27.64 -14.07 18.58
N GLU A 736 27.45 -15.40 18.67
CA GLU A 736 28.03 -16.35 17.72
C GLU A 736 27.59 -16.10 16.28
N ARG A 737 26.32 -15.72 16.07
CA ARG A 737 25.80 -15.39 14.74
C ARG A 737 26.48 -14.16 14.14
N LEU A 738 26.69 -13.11 14.94
CA LEU A 738 27.28 -11.85 14.49
C LEU A 738 28.79 -11.96 14.24
N GLU A 739 29.49 -12.79 15.01
CA GLU A 739 30.95 -13.00 14.87
C GLU A 739 31.31 -14.11 13.87
N GLY A 740 30.32 -14.92 13.48
CA GLY A 740 30.49 -16.03 12.55
C GLY A 740 30.76 -15.59 11.10
N PRO A 741 31.21 -16.52 10.24
CA PRO A 741 31.38 -16.24 8.82
C PRO A 741 30.04 -15.93 8.17
N GLN A 742 30.03 -14.94 7.27
CA GLN A 742 28.85 -14.59 6.50
C GLN A 742 28.40 -15.78 5.65
N LYS A 743 27.18 -16.24 5.89
CA LYS A 743 26.56 -17.37 5.17
C LYS A 743 25.70 -16.86 4.03
N GLU A 744 25.68 -17.61 2.94
CA GLU A 744 24.80 -17.32 1.80
C GLU A 744 23.32 -17.52 2.20
N LYS A 745 22.47 -16.57 1.79
CA LYS A 745 21.05 -16.52 2.14
C LYS A 745 20.20 -16.68 0.90
N GLU A 746 19.14 -17.47 1.04
CA GLU A 746 18.13 -17.68 0.01
C GLU A 746 16.72 -17.39 0.54
N THR A 747 15.78 -17.15 -0.38
CA THR A 747 14.38 -16.89 -0.06
C THR A 747 13.51 -18.10 -0.37
N VAL A 748 12.70 -18.51 0.60
CA VAL A 748 11.73 -19.60 0.46
C VAL A 748 10.34 -19.19 0.93
N ASN A 749 9.32 -19.99 0.60
CA ASN A 749 7.99 -19.79 1.15
C ASN A 749 7.93 -20.17 2.64
N LEU A 750 6.95 -19.61 3.34
CA LEU A 750 6.74 -19.76 4.78
C LEU A 750 6.56 -21.21 5.23
N ILE A 751 5.89 -22.04 4.42
CA ILE A 751 5.71 -23.47 4.75
C ILE A 751 7.06 -24.19 4.70
N ARG A 752 7.91 -23.87 3.72
CA ARG A 752 9.25 -24.44 3.62
C ARG A 752 10.12 -23.99 4.81
N TYR A 753 10.11 -22.70 5.15
CA TYR A 753 10.78 -22.19 6.35
C TYR A 753 10.28 -22.88 7.63
N TYR A 754 8.96 -23.04 7.77
CA TYR A 754 8.37 -23.69 8.95
C TYR A 754 8.94 -25.09 9.17
N ASN A 755 9.03 -25.87 8.09
CA ASN A 755 9.51 -27.25 8.12
C ASN A 755 11.03 -27.37 8.24
N LEU A 756 11.79 -26.43 7.68
CA LEU A 756 13.26 -26.46 7.69
C LEU A 756 13.88 -25.89 8.97
N GLU A 757 13.23 -24.92 9.62
CA GLU A 757 13.83 -24.22 10.76
C GLU A 757 12.88 -24.01 11.93
N PHE A 758 11.72 -23.40 11.71
CA PHE A 758 10.86 -22.94 12.81
C PHE A 758 10.47 -24.10 13.75
N ARG A 759 10.04 -25.24 13.18
CA ARG A 759 9.58 -26.41 13.93
C ARG A 759 10.67 -26.98 14.86
N ASP A 760 11.91 -27.02 14.41
CA ASP A 760 13.01 -27.61 15.18
C ASP A 760 13.41 -26.71 16.35
N ARG A 761 13.40 -25.38 16.16
CA ARG A 761 13.69 -24.41 17.23
C ARG A 761 12.64 -24.42 18.35
N ILE A 762 11.36 -24.59 18.03
CA ILE A 762 10.28 -24.56 19.04
C ILE A 762 10.00 -25.91 19.71
N LYS A 763 10.65 -26.99 19.27
CA LYS A 763 10.30 -28.36 19.67
C LYS A 763 10.27 -28.56 21.19
N TYR A 764 11.15 -27.86 21.92
CA TYR A 764 11.22 -27.89 23.38
C TYR A 764 10.02 -27.21 24.05
N ILE A 765 9.66 -26.00 23.62
CA ILE A 765 8.61 -25.20 24.28
C ILE A 765 7.20 -25.72 23.97
N ILE A 766 6.99 -26.32 22.79
CA ILE A 766 5.67 -26.80 22.37
C ILE A 766 5.09 -27.86 23.32
N GLY A 767 5.91 -28.82 23.78
CA GLY A 767 5.45 -29.84 24.72
C GLY A 767 5.02 -29.27 26.07
N HIS A 768 5.71 -28.22 26.53
CA HIS A 768 5.38 -27.52 27.77
C HIS A 768 4.08 -26.72 27.62
N LEU A 769 3.86 -26.06 26.48
CA LEU A 769 2.64 -25.29 26.22
C LEU A 769 1.38 -26.15 26.09
N ASP A 770 1.51 -27.38 25.60
CA ASP A 770 0.38 -28.33 25.50
C ASP A 770 -0.06 -28.81 26.90
N GLN A 771 0.92 -29.09 27.77
CA GLN A 771 0.72 -29.61 29.13
C GLN A 771 0.46 -28.51 30.18
N ALA A 772 0.71 -27.24 29.86
CA ALA A 772 0.54 -26.11 30.78
C ALA A 772 -0.91 -25.95 31.26
N SER A 773 -1.10 -25.62 32.53
CA SER A 773 -2.42 -25.24 33.05
C SER A 773 -2.85 -23.89 32.49
N ASP A 774 -4.14 -23.54 32.59
CA ASP A 774 -4.62 -22.23 32.14
C ASP A 774 -3.99 -21.07 32.96
N GLU A 775 -3.55 -21.33 34.18
CA GLU A 775 -2.88 -20.34 35.06
C GLU A 775 -1.42 -20.09 34.67
N ASP A 776 -0.76 -21.08 34.06
CA ASP A 776 0.64 -20.98 33.60
C ASP A 776 0.77 -20.28 32.23
N LEU A 777 -0.36 -20.08 31.53
CA LEU A 777 -0.39 -19.44 30.23
C LEU A 777 -0.58 -17.93 30.34
N LEU A 778 0.22 -17.18 29.58
CA LEU A 778 0.03 -15.74 29.45
C LEU A 778 -1.28 -15.46 28.70
N GLY A 779 -2.22 -14.83 29.39
CA GLY A 779 -3.46 -14.36 28.77
C GLY A 779 -3.18 -13.36 27.64
N MET A 780 -3.82 -13.55 26.49
CA MET A 780 -3.71 -12.63 25.35
C MET A 780 -4.13 -11.21 25.79
N PRO A 781 -3.25 -10.20 25.71
CA PRO A 781 -3.57 -8.86 26.15
C PRO A 781 -4.55 -8.20 25.17
N LEU A 782 -5.42 -7.32 25.68
CA LEU A 782 -6.36 -6.57 24.84
C LEU A 782 -5.69 -5.28 24.33
N PRO A 783 -5.48 -5.14 23.01
CA PRO A 783 -4.99 -3.90 22.42
C PRO A 783 -6.12 -2.86 22.44
N THR A 784 -5.82 -1.70 23.02
CA THR A 784 -6.69 -0.52 22.98
C THR A 784 -6.08 0.55 22.09
N SER A 785 -6.84 1.62 21.83
CA SER A 785 -6.36 2.84 21.18
C SER A 785 -5.19 3.53 21.91
N TYR A 786 -4.87 3.12 23.15
CA TYR A 786 -3.87 3.73 24.01
C TYR A 786 -2.79 2.75 24.54
N GLY A 787 -2.75 1.50 24.06
CA GLY A 787 -1.79 0.48 24.51
C GLY A 787 -2.41 -0.87 24.89
N LEU A 788 -1.64 -1.77 25.49
CA LEU A 788 -2.12 -3.09 25.97
C LEU A 788 -2.74 -2.94 27.36
N LEU A 789 -4.01 -3.37 27.53
CA LEU A 789 -4.62 -3.55 28.84
C LEU A 789 -4.29 -4.95 29.38
N PRO A 790 -3.90 -5.11 30.67
CA PRO A 790 -3.80 -6.42 31.29
C PRO A 790 -5.19 -7.09 31.37
N VAL A 791 -5.20 -8.42 31.31
CA VAL A 791 -6.41 -9.27 31.31
C VAL A 791 -7.19 -9.07 32.61
N ARG A 792 -8.48 -8.71 32.53
CA ARG A 792 -9.39 -8.66 33.69
C ARG A 792 -9.71 -10.08 34.13
N VAL A 793 -9.46 -10.42 35.40
CA VAL A 793 -9.99 -11.65 36.00
C VAL A 793 -11.49 -11.45 36.27
N HIS A 794 -12.33 -12.29 35.68
CA HIS A 794 -13.77 -12.33 35.98
C HIS A 794 -13.97 -13.28 37.15
N LEU A 795 -14.56 -12.78 38.25
CA LEU A 795 -14.90 -13.63 39.39
C LEU A 795 -16.24 -14.35 39.17
N THR A 796 -17.15 -13.79 38.36
CA THR A 796 -18.39 -14.41 37.85
C THR A 796 -18.89 -13.70 36.58
N ASP A 797 -19.87 -14.27 35.86
CA ASP A 797 -20.48 -13.75 34.61
C ASP A 797 -21.04 -12.32 34.68
N LYS A 798 -21.18 -11.75 35.89
CA LYS A 798 -21.74 -10.40 36.11
C LYS A 798 -20.85 -9.46 36.91
N LEU A 799 -19.64 -9.87 37.30
CA LEU A 799 -18.73 -9.05 38.11
C LEU A 799 -17.29 -9.09 37.58
N SER A 800 -16.84 -7.97 37.01
CA SER A 800 -15.43 -7.75 36.68
C SER A 800 -14.77 -6.89 37.77
N ILE A 801 -13.68 -7.37 38.38
CA ILE A 801 -12.87 -6.55 39.29
C ILE A 801 -11.64 -6.04 38.52
N GLN A 802 -11.42 -4.73 38.57
CA GLN A 802 -10.16 -4.13 38.16
C GLN A 802 -9.19 -4.26 39.34
N MET A 803 -8.11 -5.04 39.19
CA MET A 803 -7.04 -5.08 40.19
C MET A 803 -6.43 -3.68 40.29
N LEU A 804 -6.78 -2.95 41.34
CA LEU A 804 -6.17 -1.64 41.61
C LEU A 804 -4.72 -1.85 42.07
N PRO A 805 -3.78 -0.97 41.69
CA PRO A 805 -2.40 -1.09 42.10
C PRO A 805 -2.29 -1.14 43.62
N LYS A 806 -1.49 -2.08 44.14
CA LYS A 806 -1.13 -2.09 45.56
C LYS A 806 -0.35 -0.80 45.85
N THR A 807 -0.72 -0.12 46.94
CA THR A 807 0.06 1.04 47.39
C THR A 807 1.46 0.57 47.82
N ALA A 808 2.42 1.49 48.00
CA ALA A 808 3.78 1.19 48.47
C ALA A 808 3.85 0.40 49.81
N HIS A 809 2.70 0.18 50.46
CA HIS A 809 2.54 -0.58 51.70
C HIS A 809 1.76 -1.90 51.51
N GLY A 810 1.68 -2.44 50.28
CA GLY A 810 1.20 -3.80 50.01
C GLY A 810 -0.31 -4.04 50.09
N THR A 811 -1.11 -3.01 50.40
CA THR A 811 -2.58 -3.10 50.48
C THR A 811 -3.26 -2.14 49.51
N THR A 812 -4.35 -2.58 48.88
CA THR A 812 -5.17 -1.77 47.97
C THR A 812 -6.09 -0.81 48.74
N LYS A 813 -6.54 0.27 48.10
CA LYS A 813 -7.48 1.23 48.71
C LYS A 813 -8.83 0.56 49.04
N GLN A 814 -9.22 -0.44 48.26
CA GLN A 814 -10.39 -1.29 48.51
C GLN A 814 -10.18 -2.23 49.70
N GLU A 815 -9.03 -2.89 49.81
CA GLU A 815 -8.72 -3.73 50.99
C GLU A 815 -8.69 -2.91 52.28
N LYS A 816 -8.21 -1.66 52.26
CA LYS A 816 -8.32 -0.77 53.42
C LYS A 816 -9.76 -0.39 53.74
N ILE A 817 -10.60 -0.17 52.73
CA ILE A 817 -12.02 0.14 52.95
C ILE A 817 -12.76 -1.10 53.46
N ILE A 818 -12.50 -2.28 52.90
CA ILE A 818 -13.07 -3.56 53.32
C ILE A 818 -12.62 -3.88 54.76
N ALA A 819 -11.33 -3.81 55.07
CA ALA A 819 -10.82 -4.01 56.43
C ALA A 819 -11.37 -2.99 57.44
N ASN A 820 -11.65 -1.75 57.00
CA ASN A 820 -12.26 -0.72 57.86
C ASN A 820 -13.78 -0.92 57.99
N LEU A 821 -14.46 -1.49 56.99
CA LEU A 821 -15.88 -1.88 57.07
C LEU A 821 -16.07 -3.13 57.94
N GLU A 822 -15.15 -4.10 57.83
CA GLU A 822 -15.10 -5.30 58.68
C GLU A 822 -14.74 -4.93 60.13
N ALA A 823 -13.79 -4.01 60.34
CA ALA A 823 -13.49 -3.46 61.67
C ALA A 823 -14.67 -2.67 62.29
N ASN A 824 -15.59 -2.17 61.46
CA ASN A 824 -16.83 -1.52 61.88
C ASN A 824 -18.05 -2.47 61.89
N GLY A 825 -17.84 -3.79 61.75
CA GLY A 825 -18.86 -4.80 62.00
C GLY A 825 -19.88 -5.04 60.88
N VAL A 826 -19.58 -4.66 59.63
CA VAL A 826 -20.45 -4.92 58.48
C VAL A 826 -19.86 -6.05 57.62
N SER A 827 -20.33 -7.29 57.80
CA SER A 827 -19.98 -8.43 56.95
C SER A 827 -21.05 -8.70 55.89
N PHE A 828 -20.66 -8.84 54.62
CA PHE A 828 -21.53 -9.34 53.56
C PHE A 828 -21.53 -10.88 53.58
N GLU A 829 -22.51 -11.49 54.24
CA GLU A 829 -22.80 -12.92 54.04
C GLU A 829 -23.72 -13.09 52.81
N LEU A 830 -23.18 -13.71 51.77
CA LEU A 830 -23.96 -14.22 50.63
C LEU A 830 -24.62 -15.54 51.05
N GLN A 831 -25.93 -15.52 51.31
CA GLN A 831 -26.72 -16.75 51.47
C GLN A 831 -26.81 -17.52 50.13
N PRO A 832 -26.54 -18.83 50.09
CA PRO A 832 -26.74 -19.62 48.89
C PRO A 832 -28.18 -20.18 48.86
N GLY A 833 -28.91 -19.79 47.83
CA GLY A 833 -30.01 -20.57 47.27
C GLY A 833 -31.40 -20.03 47.56
N HIS A 834 -32.09 -19.58 46.50
CA HIS A 834 -33.51 -19.87 46.29
C HIS A 834 -33.82 -19.89 44.79
N ASN A 835 -34.47 -20.98 44.38
CA ASN A 835 -35.01 -21.25 43.05
C ASN A 835 -35.99 -20.14 42.62
N VAL A 836 -35.89 -19.70 41.37
CA VAL A 836 -36.96 -18.91 40.73
C VAL A 836 -37.67 -19.79 39.72
N ASN A 837 -38.80 -20.35 40.15
CA ASN A 837 -39.94 -20.64 39.30
C ASN A 837 -40.99 -19.55 39.52
N THR A 838 -41.78 -19.30 38.47
CA THR A 838 -43.06 -18.57 38.40
C THR A 838 -43.09 -17.03 38.24
N VAL A 839 -43.38 -16.61 36.99
CA VAL A 839 -44.61 -15.96 36.48
C VAL A 839 -45.03 -14.53 36.94
N ALA A 840 -45.28 -13.71 35.90
CA ALA A 840 -46.26 -12.61 35.71
C ALA A 840 -46.02 -11.19 36.24
N ALA A 841 -46.34 -10.23 35.35
CA ALA A 841 -46.98 -8.92 35.50
C ALA A 841 -46.55 -8.03 36.69
N ASP A 842 -46.16 -6.77 36.53
CA ASP A 842 -46.76 -5.69 35.72
C ASP A 842 -45.72 -4.76 35.05
#